data_AF-A0A928GV22-F1
#
_entry.id   AF-A0A928GV22-F1
#
_cell.length_a   1.000
_cell.length_b   1.000
_cell.length_c   1.000
_cell.angle_alpha   90.00
_cell.angle_beta   90.00
_cell.angle_gamma   90.00
#
_symmetry.space_group_name_H-M   'P 1'
#
loop_
_entity.id
_entity.type
_entity.pdbx_description
1 polymer ?
#
loop_
_entity_poly.entity_id
_entity_poly.type
_entity_poly.pdbx_seq_one_letter_code
_entity_poly.pdbx_strand_id
1 'polypeptide(L)'
;MEFHVSKAMRDKCDFDLSLFATTGNVILTNFKNVRLFAKKINDQFDPVLESSKMVKAGQLNAMGLIDEIFHYVCAMFRKQANAKAFEQMVATLDEHLGKKNVDKLLAEFTEEFPPTAVYRGEISAQDYLAGSEDGVSNRVTTFEEIFLLHHANENPAFEPFYILFSDEKLAKNPDYAKSWELIKNFFKTQPNFGPNGVDLVTMLKEPVVASPNSLKGQLDYIRKHWGLILGEWLLRLLSGIDMIQEEEKPGWSGHFSGPPPMEIYNYDSLNSEYERFTPDRDWMPRVVLMAKTVLVWLSQLSQKYQRPITRLDQIPDEELDTLAQEGFTGLWLIGLWERSWGSKRIKQICGNPEAAASAYSLHDYDIAGDLGGWEALDNLRRRLWYRGIRLASDMVPNHTGLDAKWVVEKPDLFIQSYDCPFPSYTFNGENLSLDPRVSVYLEDHYYSKNDCAVVFKRVDNSTGEVRYIYHGNDGTGMPWNDTAQIDFLNPVAREAVMQEILHVARNFPIIRFDAAMVLAKKHIKRLWYPEPGQGGDIASRAEHAVSREDFEIKIPNEFWREVVDRIQTELPDTLLLAEAFWMMEGYFVRTLGMHRVYNSAFMNMLKREENFKYRATVKNTLEFDPGILKRYVNFMNNPDEETAVAQFGKGDKYFGVCTLMVTMPGLPMFGHGQIEGFQEKYGMEFTKAYWNETPDLDLLEKHKRDIFPLMKKRYIFAEVENFRFYDVWDNGRVNENVYAYSNRFGDERSIVFYNNVYDQASGWINRSTKYAKKDENGNITHECLTLGEALDIPNEDNKYLIFQEQKTGLWFIRSCRDIHQNGLYVHLNGFEYQVLLNISCVSDDETGKYRVLYETLNGRGVPDIDIALKEIFLKDLYRALTDFASRELFDGIAVACMSKEERKAKNIKDVKLSDLLERVKPLGITYFETLVNFIEGNYGSSSVLGGSEKGERLSYDEIWKKFVARINSLVKITELNSNKADGDAEKLGVYLNEGLAKQDFMVELFTGFIMLYSVRDVIGNKASATDTKNLINLWCLDRKIRDILVEFGKPSKDMYTSFKTLLETAQFCDYKITSKNVEKMAFDIVDTLVNSDMASTVLGVNMYDSVLWYNKERLEDALWTGTMLYTIFTAKPADYALVYGVDKLIFRAMDDSEFKAEKLLELLKPAEKAIKAKSTKAEKSEKPATKKTSSKAKK
;
A
#
# COMPACT_ATOMS: atom_id res chain seq x y z
N MET A 1 -54.89 5.53 4.81
CA MET A 1 -54.82 6.97 4.51
C MET A 1 -56.15 7.36 4.01
N GLU A 2 -56.70 8.43 4.57
CA GLU A 2 -58.01 8.96 4.28
C GLU A 2 -57.81 10.44 3.93
N PHE A 3 -58.33 10.92 2.80
CA PHE A 3 -58.35 12.35 2.45
C PHE A 3 -59.35 12.65 1.32
N HIS A 4 -59.64 13.94 1.14
CA HIS A 4 -60.59 14.47 0.16
C HIS A 4 -60.09 14.41 -1.27
N VAL A 5 -60.97 13.98 -2.19
CA VAL A 5 -60.74 14.07 -3.64
C VAL A 5 -61.98 14.67 -4.29
N SER A 6 -61.81 15.80 -4.96
CA SER A 6 -62.89 16.52 -5.63
C SER A 6 -63.54 15.65 -6.71
N LYS A 7 -64.85 15.82 -6.89
CA LYS A 7 -65.62 15.14 -7.94
C LYS A 7 -64.95 15.30 -9.31
N ALA A 8 -64.48 16.50 -9.63
CA ALA A 8 -63.82 16.80 -10.89
C ALA A 8 -62.55 15.96 -11.11
N MET A 9 -61.74 15.74 -10.06
CA MET A 9 -60.55 14.89 -10.18
C MET A 9 -60.89 13.40 -10.21
N ARG A 10 -61.95 12.96 -9.52
CA ARG A 10 -62.45 11.57 -9.66
C ARG A 10 -62.86 11.27 -11.08
N ASP A 11 -63.62 12.17 -11.69
CA ASP A 11 -64.07 12.06 -13.08
C ASP A 11 -62.88 12.12 -14.06
N LYS A 12 -61.90 13.01 -13.82
CA LYS A 12 -60.74 13.18 -14.70
C LYS A 12 -59.78 11.98 -14.68
N CYS A 13 -59.49 11.44 -13.50
CA CYS A 13 -58.52 10.35 -13.33
C CYS A 13 -59.11 8.94 -13.43
N ASP A 14 -60.46 8.82 -13.50
CA ASP A 14 -61.18 7.54 -13.50
C ASP A 14 -60.66 6.59 -12.39
N PHE A 15 -60.70 7.08 -11.15
CA PHE A 15 -60.24 6.31 -10.00
C PHE A 15 -61.17 5.12 -9.72
N ASP A 16 -60.59 4.02 -9.22
CA ASP A 16 -61.40 2.86 -8.81
C ASP A 16 -62.26 3.24 -7.61
N LEU A 17 -63.58 3.09 -7.75
CA LEU A 17 -64.56 3.41 -6.71
C LEU A 17 -64.40 2.54 -5.46
N SER A 18 -63.75 1.37 -5.54
CA SER A 18 -63.44 0.56 -4.36
C SER A 18 -62.41 1.21 -3.43
N LEU A 19 -61.69 2.24 -3.91
CA LEU A 19 -60.75 3.00 -3.10
C LEU A 19 -61.46 4.05 -2.24
N PHE A 20 -62.77 4.29 -2.38
CA PHE A 20 -63.47 5.32 -1.61
C PHE A 20 -64.32 4.74 -0.48
N ALA A 21 -64.22 5.36 0.70
CA ALA A 21 -65.08 5.09 1.84
C ALA A 21 -66.55 5.45 1.54
N THR A 22 -67.48 5.02 2.40
CA THR A 22 -68.89 5.44 2.30
C THR A 22 -69.03 6.96 2.40
N THR A 23 -68.25 7.58 3.29
CA THR A 23 -68.13 9.03 3.50
C THR A 23 -67.54 9.79 2.31
N GLY A 24 -66.91 9.08 1.36
CA GLY A 24 -66.35 9.66 0.14
C GLY A 24 -64.85 9.95 0.20
N ASN A 25 -64.16 9.70 1.32
CA ASN A 25 -62.70 9.84 1.38
C ASN A 25 -61.98 8.67 0.70
N VAL A 26 -60.78 8.91 0.13
CA VAL A 26 -59.99 7.83 -0.49
C VAL A 26 -59.22 7.03 0.57
N ILE A 27 -59.35 5.71 0.57
CA ILE A 27 -58.63 4.75 1.43
C ILE A 27 -57.51 4.08 0.64
N LEU A 28 -56.28 4.48 0.93
CA LEU A 28 -55.07 3.82 0.42
C LEU A 28 -54.42 2.99 1.53
N THR A 29 -54.43 1.66 1.37
CA THR A 29 -54.01 0.69 2.40
C THR A 29 -52.57 0.21 2.29
N ASN A 30 -51.90 0.41 1.14
CA ASN A 30 -50.52 -0.02 0.89
C ASN A 30 -49.81 0.93 -0.10
N PHE A 31 -48.48 0.90 -0.14
CA PHE A 31 -47.68 1.78 -1.00
C PHE A 31 -47.89 1.55 -2.49
N LYS A 32 -48.22 0.32 -2.91
CA LYS A 32 -48.58 0.01 -4.31
C LYS A 32 -49.77 0.85 -4.76
N ASN A 33 -50.82 0.91 -3.96
CA ASN A 33 -52.02 1.71 -4.24
C ASN A 33 -51.69 3.21 -4.25
N VAL A 34 -50.79 3.68 -3.38
CA VAL A 34 -50.31 5.08 -3.42
C VAL A 34 -49.60 5.40 -4.72
N ARG A 35 -48.63 4.57 -5.12
CA ARG A 35 -47.86 4.78 -6.35
C ARG A 35 -48.77 4.74 -7.59
N LEU A 36 -49.75 3.82 -7.62
CA LEU A 36 -50.77 3.76 -8.67
C LEU A 36 -51.67 5.00 -8.70
N PHE A 37 -52.10 5.48 -7.53
CA PHE A 37 -52.92 6.68 -7.41
C PHE A 37 -52.17 7.94 -7.88
N ALA A 38 -50.93 8.13 -7.41
CA ALA A 38 -50.05 9.20 -7.85
C ALA A 38 -49.79 9.15 -9.36
N LYS A 39 -49.55 7.94 -9.92
CA LYS A 39 -49.41 7.75 -11.37
C LYS A 39 -50.66 8.20 -12.13
N LYS A 40 -51.86 7.78 -11.71
CA LYS A 40 -53.11 8.20 -12.36
C LYS A 40 -53.33 9.71 -12.34
N ILE A 41 -52.87 10.41 -11.30
CA ILE A 41 -52.87 11.88 -11.26
C ILE A 41 -51.86 12.43 -12.28
N ASN A 42 -50.62 11.96 -12.23
CA ASN A 42 -49.54 12.46 -13.07
C ASN A 42 -49.77 12.21 -14.56
N ASP A 43 -50.45 11.12 -14.93
CA ASP A 43 -50.81 10.80 -16.32
C ASP A 43 -51.78 11.84 -16.94
N GLN A 44 -52.39 12.72 -16.13
CA GLN A 44 -53.30 13.78 -16.59
C GLN A 44 -52.61 15.10 -16.93
N PHE A 45 -51.29 15.17 -16.78
CA PHE A 45 -50.49 16.38 -16.94
C PHE A 45 -49.26 16.09 -17.79
N ASP A 46 -48.82 17.08 -18.56
CA ASP A 46 -47.58 16.96 -19.31
C ASP A 46 -46.37 17.11 -18.36
N PRO A 47 -45.46 16.12 -18.28
CA PRO A 47 -44.36 16.14 -17.31
C PRO A 47 -43.33 17.26 -17.55
N VAL A 48 -43.29 17.85 -18.75
CA VAL A 48 -42.37 18.94 -19.10
C VAL A 48 -43.04 20.31 -18.96
N LEU A 49 -44.27 20.45 -19.44
CA LEU A 49 -45.00 21.73 -19.44
C LEU A 49 -45.71 22.01 -18.10
N GLU A 50 -46.07 20.97 -17.36
CA GLU A 50 -46.88 21.05 -16.14
C GLU A 50 -46.22 20.32 -14.96
N SER A 51 -44.88 20.31 -14.92
CA SER A 51 -44.10 19.61 -13.88
C SER A 51 -44.46 20.03 -12.44
N SER A 52 -44.92 21.28 -12.23
CA SER A 52 -45.36 21.78 -10.92
C SER A 52 -46.68 21.18 -10.43
N LYS A 53 -47.44 20.51 -11.30
CA LYS A 53 -48.68 19.80 -10.96
C LYS A 53 -48.45 18.31 -10.68
N MET A 54 -47.23 17.82 -10.89
CA MET A 54 -46.90 16.44 -10.63
C MET A 54 -46.75 16.19 -9.13
N VAL A 55 -47.30 15.09 -8.66
CA VAL A 55 -47.26 14.66 -7.26
C VAL A 55 -46.30 13.49 -7.08
N LYS A 56 -45.55 13.51 -5.98
CA LYS A 56 -44.74 12.38 -5.54
C LYS A 56 -45.54 11.45 -4.63
N ALA A 57 -45.29 10.14 -4.71
CA ALA A 57 -46.09 9.14 -4.01
C ALA A 57 -45.85 9.19 -2.49
N GLY A 58 -44.60 9.38 -2.04
CA GLY A 58 -44.24 9.51 -0.64
C GLY A 58 -44.82 10.78 -0.02
N GLN A 59 -44.78 11.90 -0.74
CA GLN A 59 -45.45 13.14 -0.30
C GLN A 59 -46.98 12.98 -0.25
N LEU A 60 -47.60 12.34 -1.24
CA LEU A 60 -49.04 12.02 -1.22
C LEU A 60 -49.41 11.15 0.00
N ASN A 61 -48.58 10.14 0.27
CA ASN A 61 -48.76 9.25 1.42
C ASN A 61 -48.63 10.03 2.74
N ALA A 62 -47.66 10.93 2.85
CA ALA A 62 -47.46 11.75 4.03
C ALA A 62 -48.64 12.69 4.30
N MET A 63 -49.13 13.37 3.27
CA MET A 63 -50.32 14.22 3.35
C MET A 63 -51.54 13.42 3.81
N GLY A 64 -51.81 12.27 3.19
CA GLY A 64 -52.94 11.41 3.57
C GLY A 64 -52.78 10.77 4.97
N LEU A 65 -51.56 10.56 5.45
CA LEU A 65 -51.31 10.13 6.83
C LEU A 65 -51.54 11.26 7.84
N ILE A 66 -51.17 12.50 7.51
CA ILE A 66 -51.42 13.66 8.38
C ILE A 66 -52.92 13.84 8.56
N ASP A 67 -53.69 13.78 7.48
CA ASP A 67 -55.16 13.91 7.50
C ASP A 67 -55.82 12.82 8.35
N GLU A 68 -55.44 11.55 8.12
CA GLU A 68 -55.95 10.40 8.89
C GLU A 68 -55.57 10.48 10.38
N ILE A 69 -54.37 10.98 10.71
CA ILE A 69 -53.97 11.26 12.10
C ILE A 69 -54.81 12.39 12.70
N PHE A 70 -55.17 13.42 11.93
CA PHE A 70 -56.02 14.51 12.40
C PHE A 70 -57.44 14.02 12.70
N HIS A 71 -58.03 13.18 11.85
CA HIS A 71 -59.28 12.47 12.14
C HIS A 71 -59.18 11.66 13.44
N TYR A 72 -58.10 10.91 13.62
CA TYR A 72 -57.88 10.13 14.83
C TYR A 72 -57.76 11.02 16.09
N VAL A 73 -57.08 12.16 16.00
CA VAL A 73 -56.99 13.16 17.07
C VAL A 73 -58.38 13.76 17.39
N CYS A 74 -59.21 14.06 16.38
CA CYS A 74 -60.59 14.50 16.57
C CYS A 74 -61.45 13.43 17.28
N ALA A 75 -61.34 12.18 16.85
CA ALA A 75 -62.03 11.06 17.50
C ALA A 75 -61.60 10.86 18.95
N MET A 76 -60.29 10.97 19.23
CA MET A 76 -59.75 10.94 20.58
C MET A 76 -60.26 12.09 21.45
N PHE A 77 -60.31 13.30 20.91
CA PHE A 77 -60.86 14.47 21.61
C PHE A 77 -62.32 14.22 22.00
N ARG A 78 -63.14 13.71 21.07
CA ARG A 78 -64.53 13.34 21.38
C ARG A 78 -64.60 12.27 22.46
N LYS A 79 -63.70 11.28 22.43
CA LYS A 79 -63.69 10.19 23.42
C LYS A 79 -63.25 10.62 24.82
N GLN A 80 -62.27 11.53 24.92
CA GLN A 80 -61.59 11.83 26.18
C GLN A 80 -61.96 13.18 26.80
N ALA A 81 -62.32 14.17 25.98
CA ALA A 81 -62.60 15.53 26.44
C ALA A 81 -64.10 15.87 26.37
N ASN A 82 -64.75 15.72 25.20
CA ASN A 82 -66.17 16.02 25.04
C ASN A 82 -66.83 15.21 23.92
N ALA A 83 -67.63 14.21 24.30
CA ALA A 83 -68.31 13.28 23.39
C ALA A 83 -69.29 13.94 22.41
N LYS A 84 -69.85 15.11 22.76
CA LYS A 84 -70.85 15.82 21.94
C LYS A 84 -70.29 17.08 21.28
N ALA A 85 -68.98 17.30 21.30
CA ALA A 85 -68.38 18.55 20.82
C ALA A 85 -68.79 18.92 19.39
N PHE A 86 -68.84 17.94 18.48
CA PHE A 86 -69.13 18.20 17.07
C PHE A 86 -70.65 18.40 16.82
N GLU A 87 -71.50 17.67 17.55
CA GLU A 87 -72.96 17.92 17.56
C GLU A 87 -73.28 19.34 18.09
N GLN A 88 -72.61 19.73 19.17
CA GLN A 88 -72.73 21.06 19.77
C GLN A 88 -72.26 22.14 18.81
N MET A 89 -71.14 21.92 18.11
CA MET A 89 -70.62 22.87 17.14
C MET A 89 -71.58 23.06 15.96
N VAL A 90 -72.14 21.98 15.40
CA VAL A 90 -73.15 22.07 14.34
C VAL A 90 -74.38 22.85 14.82
N ALA A 91 -74.83 22.62 16.06
CA ALA A 91 -75.94 23.39 16.66
C ALA A 91 -75.58 24.88 16.84
N THR A 92 -74.34 25.19 17.22
CA THR A 92 -73.85 26.58 17.32
C THR A 92 -73.81 27.26 15.95
N LEU A 93 -73.43 26.55 14.88
CA LEU A 93 -73.50 27.08 13.51
C LEU A 93 -74.95 27.35 13.10
N ASP A 94 -75.88 26.43 13.40
CA ASP A 94 -77.30 26.60 13.10
C ASP A 94 -77.91 27.82 13.80
N GLU A 95 -77.48 28.10 15.04
CA GLU A 95 -77.91 29.26 15.83
C GLU A 95 -77.39 30.59 15.26
N HIS A 96 -76.12 30.66 14.84
CA HIS A 96 -75.47 31.91 14.43
C HIS A 96 -75.62 32.23 12.94
N LEU A 97 -75.61 31.23 12.07
CA LEU A 97 -75.68 31.39 10.60
C LEU A 97 -77.06 31.07 10.03
N GLY A 98 -77.91 30.39 10.83
CA GLY A 98 -79.22 29.92 10.42
C GLY A 98 -79.16 28.56 9.73
N LYS A 99 -79.95 27.61 10.21
CA LYS A 99 -79.97 26.22 9.72
C LYS A 99 -80.00 26.08 8.21
N LYS A 100 -80.83 26.84 7.50
CA LYS A 100 -80.92 26.77 6.02
C LYS A 100 -79.59 27.11 5.32
N ASN A 101 -78.80 28.03 5.87
CA ASN A 101 -77.50 28.41 5.31
C ASN A 101 -76.44 27.36 5.62
N VAL A 102 -76.46 26.78 6.83
CA VAL A 102 -75.59 25.65 7.20
C VAL A 102 -75.89 24.43 6.34
N ASP A 103 -77.16 24.06 6.14
CA ASP A 103 -77.59 22.96 5.27
C ASP A 103 -77.10 23.15 3.84
N LYS A 104 -77.19 24.40 3.34
CA LYS A 104 -76.69 24.76 2.01
C LYS A 104 -75.16 24.60 1.93
N LEU A 105 -74.42 25.06 2.93
CA LEU A 105 -72.96 24.92 2.97
C LEU A 105 -72.53 23.45 3.01
N LEU A 106 -73.17 22.64 3.87
CA LEU A 106 -72.93 21.20 3.95
C LEU A 106 -73.27 20.49 2.62
N ALA A 107 -74.34 20.91 1.94
CA ALA A 107 -74.73 20.36 0.64
C ALA A 107 -73.72 20.72 -0.46
N GLU A 108 -73.25 21.97 -0.51
CA GLU A 108 -72.21 22.41 -1.46
C GLU A 108 -70.90 21.63 -1.25
N PHE A 109 -70.50 21.35 0.00
CA PHE A 109 -69.38 20.46 0.29
C PHE A 109 -69.64 19.04 -0.21
N THR A 110 -70.81 18.48 0.09
CA THR A 110 -71.21 17.12 -0.32
C THR A 110 -71.31 16.99 -1.85
N GLU A 111 -71.56 18.08 -2.59
CA GLU A 111 -71.55 18.06 -4.06
C GLU A 111 -70.13 18.11 -4.64
N GLU A 112 -69.22 18.85 -3.99
CA GLU A 112 -67.82 18.97 -4.42
C GLU A 112 -66.97 17.75 -4.03
N PHE A 113 -67.18 17.21 -2.83
CA PHE A 113 -66.52 16.03 -2.26
C PHE A 113 -67.56 14.95 -1.93
N PRO A 114 -68.16 14.31 -2.95
CA PRO A 114 -69.32 13.47 -2.73
C PRO A 114 -69.02 12.14 -2.03
N PRO A 115 -69.84 11.75 -1.03
CA PRO A 115 -69.97 10.39 -0.56
C PRO A 115 -70.26 9.44 -1.72
N THR A 116 -69.88 8.17 -1.59
CA THR A 116 -69.94 7.21 -2.71
C THR A 116 -71.35 7.07 -3.29
N ALA A 117 -72.40 7.07 -2.45
CA ALA A 117 -73.79 7.00 -2.88
C ALA A 117 -74.24 8.27 -3.63
N VAL A 118 -73.77 9.46 -3.21
CA VAL A 118 -74.07 10.73 -3.88
C VAL A 118 -73.35 10.83 -5.21
N TYR A 119 -72.08 10.40 -5.28
CA TYR A 119 -71.28 10.39 -6.49
C TYR A 119 -71.91 9.51 -7.59
N ARG A 120 -72.43 8.33 -7.21
CA ARG A 120 -73.13 7.40 -8.11
C ARG A 120 -74.53 7.87 -8.54
N GLY A 121 -75.05 8.93 -7.92
CA GLY A 121 -76.41 9.42 -8.15
C GLY A 121 -77.50 8.53 -7.53
N GLU A 122 -77.16 7.69 -6.54
CA GLU A 122 -78.10 6.83 -5.82
C GLU A 122 -78.98 7.64 -4.84
N ILE A 123 -78.42 8.72 -4.28
CA ILE A 123 -79.10 9.65 -3.36
C ILE A 123 -78.65 11.09 -3.63
N SER A 124 -79.51 12.08 -3.39
CA SER A 124 -79.12 13.49 -3.50
C SER A 124 -78.27 13.94 -2.30
N ALA A 125 -77.44 14.98 -2.46
CA ALA A 125 -76.66 15.54 -1.35
C ALA A 125 -77.55 15.99 -0.17
N GLN A 126 -78.75 16.52 -0.46
CA GLN A 126 -79.73 16.96 0.54
C GLN A 126 -80.32 15.78 1.30
N ASP A 127 -80.67 14.70 0.59
CA ASP A 127 -81.22 13.49 1.21
C ASP A 127 -80.16 12.74 2.02
N TYR A 128 -78.89 12.74 1.57
CA TYR A 128 -77.76 12.21 2.34
C TYR A 128 -77.61 12.96 3.67
N LEU A 129 -77.62 14.29 3.66
CA LEU A 129 -77.48 15.11 4.88
C LEU A 129 -78.65 14.96 5.86
N ALA A 130 -79.84 14.59 5.38
CA ALA A 130 -81.00 14.30 6.22
C ALA A 130 -80.89 12.93 6.94
N GLY A 131 -79.96 12.08 6.49
CA GLY A 131 -79.72 10.75 7.05
C GLY A 131 -78.74 10.72 8.23
N SER A 132 -78.42 9.49 8.62
CA SER A 132 -77.46 9.14 9.67
C SER A 132 -76.82 7.79 9.36
N GLU A 133 -75.52 7.68 9.58
CA GLU A 133 -74.77 6.42 9.50
C GLU A 133 -74.27 6.04 10.90
N ASP A 134 -74.42 4.77 11.29
CA ASP A 134 -74.00 4.23 12.61
C ASP A 134 -74.45 5.04 13.84
N GLY A 135 -75.62 5.68 13.74
CA GLY A 135 -76.20 6.50 14.81
C GLY A 135 -75.64 7.93 14.90
N VAL A 136 -74.74 8.33 13.99
CA VAL A 136 -74.21 9.69 13.86
C VAL A 136 -74.91 10.41 12.71
N SER A 137 -75.35 11.64 12.91
CA SER A 137 -75.98 12.42 11.83
C SER A 137 -74.97 12.73 10.73
N ASN A 138 -75.36 12.57 9.48
CA ASN A 138 -74.50 12.87 8.32
C ASN A 138 -74.10 14.36 8.28
N ARG A 139 -74.85 15.25 8.94
CA ARG A 139 -74.45 16.66 9.16
C ARG A 139 -73.18 16.78 10.00
N VAL A 140 -73.07 15.96 11.04
CA VAL A 140 -71.95 15.97 11.99
C VAL A 140 -70.71 15.39 11.31
N THR A 141 -70.88 14.30 10.55
CA THR A 141 -69.81 13.73 9.72
C THR A 141 -69.33 14.75 8.68
N THR A 142 -70.25 15.37 7.94
CA THR A 142 -69.89 16.39 6.92
C THR A 142 -69.23 17.62 7.54
N PHE A 143 -69.63 18.00 8.77
CA PHE A 143 -68.96 19.07 9.51
C PHE A 143 -67.51 18.73 9.85
N GLU A 144 -67.23 17.50 10.31
CA GLU A 144 -65.86 17.04 10.59
C GLU A 144 -64.98 17.14 9.34
N GLU A 145 -65.51 16.76 8.18
CA GLU A 145 -64.78 16.86 6.91
C GLU A 145 -64.50 18.31 6.50
N ILE A 146 -65.48 19.22 6.63
CA ILE A 146 -65.25 20.67 6.39
C ILE A 146 -64.22 21.24 7.37
N PHE A 147 -64.29 20.82 8.63
CA PHE A 147 -63.36 21.23 9.68
C PHE A 147 -61.90 20.89 9.32
N LEU A 148 -61.67 19.67 8.80
CA LEU A 148 -60.33 19.24 8.38
C LEU A 148 -59.93 19.81 7.02
N LEU A 149 -60.87 20.03 6.10
CA LEU A 149 -60.62 20.73 4.84
C LEU A 149 -60.05 22.13 5.05
N HIS A 150 -60.58 22.88 6.02
CA HIS A 150 -60.02 24.18 6.43
C HIS A 150 -58.57 24.05 6.90
N HIS A 151 -58.27 23.05 7.74
CA HIS A 151 -56.91 22.81 8.20
C HIS A 151 -55.97 22.39 7.06
N ALA A 152 -56.42 21.59 6.12
CA ALA A 152 -55.66 21.16 4.95
C ALA A 152 -55.31 22.35 4.02
N ASN A 153 -56.25 23.26 3.78
CA ASN A 153 -56.02 24.46 2.96
C ASN A 153 -55.24 25.57 3.70
N GLU A 154 -55.12 25.52 5.03
CA GLU A 154 -54.21 26.37 5.81
C GLU A 154 -52.75 25.84 5.86
N ASN A 155 -52.50 24.61 5.39
CA ASN A 155 -51.18 23.97 5.42
C ASN A 155 -50.39 24.26 4.13
N PRO A 156 -49.31 25.06 4.17
CA PRO A 156 -48.54 25.39 2.97
C PRO A 156 -47.89 24.17 2.31
N ALA A 157 -47.52 23.14 3.09
CA ALA A 157 -46.95 21.91 2.57
C ALA A 157 -47.93 21.08 1.72
N PHE A 158 -49.23 21.39 1.76
CA PHE A 158 -50.28 20.71 0.98
C PHE A 158 -50.53 21.38 -0.38
N GLU A 159 -49.92 22.54 -0.67
CA GLU A 159 -50.11 23.29 -1.93
C GLU A 159 -50.02 22.42 -3.19
N PRO A 160 -49.03 21.51 -3.35
CA PRO A 160 -48.96 20.65 -4.55
C PRO A 160 -50.18 19.73 -4.76
N PHE A 161 -50.96 19.51 -3.70
CA PHE A 161 -52.10 18.59 -3.68
C PHE A 161 -53.45 19.30 -3.74
N TYR A 162 -53.50 20.65 -3.80
CA TYR A 162 -54.76 21.40 -3.89
C TYR A 162 -55.61 21.05 -5.12
N ILE A 163 -55.00 20.48 -6.16
CA ILE A 163 -55.75 19.90 -7.28
C ILE A 163 -56.77 18.83 -6.82
N LEU A 164 -56.51 18.16 -5.69
CA LEU A 164 -57.39 17.13 -5.12
C LEU A 164 -58.45 17.73 -4.19
N PHE A 165 -58.13 18.75 -3.37
CA PHE A 165 -59.03 19.23 -2.29
C PHE A 165 -59.02 20.75 -2.05
N SER A 166 -58.82 21.57 -3.09
CA SER A 166 -58.97 23.02 -2.98
C SER A 166 -60.37 23.42 -2.50
N ASP A 167 -60.43 24.37 -1.57
CA ASP A 167 -61.69 24.94 -1.09
C ASP A 167 -62.17 26.18 -1.85
N GLU A 168 -61.52 26.55 -2.97
CA GLU A 168 -61.82 27.78 -3.74
C GLU A 168 -63.29 27.91 -4.16
N LYS A 169 -63.98 26.79 -4.44
CA LYS A 169 -65.40 26.78 -4.77
C LYS A 169 -66.28 27.04 -3.54
N LEU A 170 -65.94 26.45 -2.40
CA LEU A 170 -66.65 26.64 -1.13
C LEU A 170 -66.42 28.04 -0.57
N ALA A 171 -65.24 28.62 -0.78
CA ALA A 171 -64.91 29.99 -0.40
C ALA A 171 -65.80 31.06 -1.08
N LYS A 172 -66.50 30.71 -2.17
CA LYS A 172 -67.52 31.60 -2.79
C LYS A 172 -68.79 31.70 -1.96
N ASN A 173 -69.04 30.75 -1.06
CA ASN A 173 -70.13 30.83 -0.11
C ASN A 173 -69.75 31.81 1.03
N PRO A 174 -70.52 32.90 1.23
CA PRO A 174 -70.19 33.91 2.24
C PRO A 174 -70.21 33.37 3.68
N ASP A 175 -70.81 32.20 3.92
CA ASP A 175 -70.91 31.59 5.25
C ASP A 175 -69.76 30.62 5.55
N TYR A 176 -68.96 30.20 4.55
CA TYR A 176 -67.80 29.31 4.74
C TYR A 176 -66.68 29.97 5.58
N ALA A 177 -66.32 31.22 5.28
CA ALA A 177 -65.34 31.95 6.08
C ALA A 177 -65.88 32.29 7.48
N LYS A 178 -67.17 32.58 7.60
CA LYS A 178 -67.81 32.87 8.90
C LYS A 178 -67.88 31.62 9.78
N SER A 179 -68.17 30.45 9.20
CA SER A 179 -68.19 29.20 9.95
C SER A 179 -66.82 28.89 10.54
N TRP A 180 -65.73 29.15 9.81
CA TRP A 180 -64.37 28.94 10.33
C TRP A 180 -64.05 29.81 11.55
N GLU A 181 -64.40 31.09 11.53
CA GLU A 181 -64.24 31.96 12.72
C GLU A 181 -65.06 31.48 13.93
N LEU A 182 -66.29 31.02 13.70
CA LEU A 182 -67.14 30.46 14.76
C LEU A 182 -66.55 29.16 15.33
N ILE A 183 -66.05 28.27 14.47
CA ILE A 183 -65.39 27.01 14.88
C ILE A 183 -64.18 27.30 15.76
N LYS A 184 -63.29 28.21 15.34
CA LYS A 184 -62.10 28.59 16.13
C LYS A 184 -62.48 29.14 17.50
N ASN A 185 -63.52 29.97 17.57
CA ASN A 185 -63.97 30.53 18.84
C ASN A 185 -64.65 29.49 19.74
N PHE A 186 -65.43 28.57 19.17
CA PHE A 186 -66.04 27.48 19.92
C PHE A 186 -65.01 26.57 20.57
N PHE A 187 -64.02 26.08 19.82
CA PHE A 187 -63.03 25.14 20.37
C PHE A 187 -62.13 25.76 21.45
N LYS A 188 -61.91 27.08 21.44
CA LYS A 188 -61.26 27.80 22.55
C LYS A 188 -62.04 27.74 23.88
N THR A 189 -63.34 27.48 23.84
CA THR A 189 -64.18 27.32 25.04
C THR A 189 -64.28 25.87 25.51
N GLN A 190 -63.72 24.92 24.76
CA GLN A 190 -63.75 23.49 25.09
C GLN A 190 -62.57 23.10 25.99
N PRO A 191 -62.59 21.92 26.64
CA PRO A 191 -61.47 21.45 27.44
C PRO A 191 -60.18 21.32 26.62
N ASN A 192 -59.05 21.68 27.22
CA ASN A 192 -57.74 21.47 26.61
C ASN A 192 -57.44 19.98 26.44
N PHE A 193 -56.70 19.64 25.39
CA PHE A 193 -56.42 18.26 24.97
C PHE A 193 -54.98 18.10 24.47
N GLY A 194 -54.52 16.85 24.43
CA GLY A 194 -53.21 16.50 23.91
C GLY A 194 -52.03 16.81 24.83
N PRO A 195 -50.80 16.53 24.36
CA PRO A 195 -49.58 16.58 25.17
C PRO A 195 -49.22 17.97 25.71
N ASN A 196 -49.51 19.03 24.93
CA ASN A 196 -49.23 20.42 25.31
C ASN A 196 -50.41 21.09 26.03
N GLY A 197 -51.54 20.39 26.19
CA GLY A 197 -52.72 20.89 26.88
C GLY A 197 -53.28 22.17 26.27
N VAL A 198 -53.52 22.19 24.95
CA VAL A 198 -54.10 23.31 24.19
C VAL A 198 -55.48 22.95 23.62
N ASP A 199 -56.19 23.90 23.01
CA ASP A 199 -57.45 23.60 22.32
C ASP A 199 -57.22 22.76 21.04
N LEU A 200 -58.26 22.04 20.59
CA LEU A 200 -58.16 21.10 19.46
C LEU A 200 -57.64 21.76 18.17
N VAL A 201 -58.08 22.98 17.85
CA VAL A 201 -57.68 23.69 16.62
C VAL A 201 -56.20 24.09 16.69
N THR A 202 -55.77 24.61 17.84
CA THR A 202 -54.37 24.94 18.07
C THR A 202 -53.50 23.70 17.97
N MET A 203 -53.92 22.58 18.58
CA MET A 203 -53.21 21.30 18.53
C MET A 203 -52.99 20.83 17.09
N LEU A 204 -54.05 20.75 16.27
CA LEU A 204 -53.94 20.31 14.87
C LEU A 204 -53.02 21.22 14.04
N LYS A 205 -52.84 22.48 14.44
CA LYS A 205 -51.96 23.44 13.75
C LYS A 205 -50.49 23.37 14.21
N GLU A 206 -50.17 22.71 15.33
CA GLU A 206 -48.81 22.63 15.86
C GLU A 206 -47.79 22.04 14.86
N PRO A 207 -48.05 20.92 14.16
CA PRO A 207 -47.10 20.37 13.19
C PRO A 207 -46.86 21.35 12.03
N VAL A 208 -47.93 21.99 11.55
CA VAL A 208 -47.89 22.98 10.47
C VAL A 208 -47.04 24.20 10.87
N VAL A 209 -47.15 24.68 12.11
CA VAL A 209 -46.33 25.80 12.60
C VAL A 209 -44.87 25.39 12.77
N ALA A 210 -44.61 24.18 13.26
CA ALA A 210 -43.25 23.68 13.48
C ALA A 210 -42.50 23.40 12.16
N SER A 211 -43.20 23.02 11.10
CA SER A 211 -42.61 22.71 9.78
C SER A 211 -43.55 23.09 8.63
N PRO A 212 -43.71 24.39 8.31
CA PRO A 212 -44.75 24.88 7.39
C PRO A 212 -44.68 24.33 5.97
N ASN A 213 -43.46 24.12 5.47
CA ASN A 213 -43.21 23.73 4.08
C ASN A 213 -42.63 22.30 3.95
N SER A 214 -42.74 21.46 4.99
CA SER A 214 -42.16 20.12 4.99
C SER A 214 -43.10 19.08 5.59
N LEU A 215 -43.68 18.23 4.74
CA LEU A 215 -44.49 17.08 5.16
C LEU A 215 -43.71 16.13 6.08
N LYS A 216 -42.43 15.87 5.75
CA LYS A 216 -41.54 15.07 6.59
C LYS A 216 -41.34 15.71 7.96
N GLY A 217 -41.08 17.02 8.01
CA GLY A 217 -40.95 17.77 9.27
C GLY A 217 -42.22 17.72 10.11
N GLN A 218 -43.40 17.78 9.47
CA GLN A 218 -44.70 17.66 10.15
C GLN A 218 -44.90 16.25 10.73
N LEU A 219 -44.61 15.19 9.98
CA LEU A 219 -44.66 13.81 10.49
C LEU A 219 -43.65 13.59 11.63
N ASP A 220 -42.46 14.18 11.54
CA ASP A 220 -41.43 14.11 12.59
C ASP A 220 -41.86 14.82 13.88
N TYR A 221 -42.55 15.96 13.75
CA TYR A 221 -43.16 16.63 14.89
C TYR A 221 -44.22 15.74 15.55
N ILE A 222 -45.15 15.19 14.76
CA ILE A 222 -46.19 14.27 15.23
C ILE A 222 -45.57 13.06 15.93
N ARG A 223 -44.52 12.45 15.35
CA ARG A 223 -43.78 11.33 15.97
C ARG A 223 -43.25 11.69 17.36
N LYS A 224 -42.55 12.83 17.47
CA LYS A 224 -41.86 13.24 18.71
C LYS A 224 -42.83 13.70 19.79
N HIS A 225 -43.89 14.42 19.41
CA HIS A 225 -44.77 15.09 20.36
C HIS A 225 -46.06 14.30 20.63
N TRP A 226 -46.61 13.61 19.63
CA TRP A 226 -47.90 12.89 19.74
C TRP A 226 -47.71 11.36 19.84
N GLY A 227 -46.48 10.84 19.85
CA GLY A 227 -46.20 9.40 19.86
C GLY A 227 -46.96 8.59 20.93
N LEU A 228 -47.19 9.15 22.13
CA LEU A 228 -47.92 8.49 23.22
C LEU A 228 -49.42 8.30 22.95
N ILE A 229 -50.03 9.13 22.10
CA ILE A 229 -51.46 9.04 21.78
C ILE A 229 -51.73 8.25 20.49
N LEU A 230 -50.72 8.08 19.64
CA LEU A 230 -50.84 7.45 18.32
C LEU A 230 -50.99 5.91 18.36
N GLY A 231 -50.44 5.22 19.37
CA GLY A 231 -50.55 3.75 19.44
C GLY A 231 -50.07 3.06 18.15
N GLU A 232 -50.92 2.24 17.51
CA GLU A 232 -50.61 1.53 16.26
C GLU A 232 -50.32 2.46 15.07
N TRP A 233 -50.79 3.72 15.10
CA TRP A 233 -50.52 4.72 14.06
C TRP A 233 -49.04 5.08 13.95
N LEU A 234 -48.26 4.87 15.01
CA LEU A 234 -46.84 5.16 15.02
C LEU A 234 -46.07 4.34 13.96
N LEU A 235 -46.39 3.05 13.79
CA LEU A 235 -45.72 2.19 12.79
C LEU A 235 -46.03 2.64 11.36
N ARG A 236 -47.28 3.05 11.10
CA ARG A 236 -47.70 3.60 9.80
C ARG A 236 -47.02 4.94 9.51
N LEU A 237 -46.89 5.79 10.52
CA LEU A 237 -46.18 7.06 10.42
C LEU A 237 -44.70 6.85 10.09
N LEU A 238 -44.03 5.93 10.80
CA LEU A 238 -42.62 5.61 10.56
C LEU A 238 -42.40 5.10 9.12
N SER A 239 -43.29 4.22 8.64
CA SER A 239 -43.26 3.74 7.25
C SER A 239 -43.45 4.87 6.22
N GLY A 240 -44.32 5.85 6.54
CA GLY A 240 -44.51 7.03 5.69
C GLY A 240 -43.32 7.98 5.64
N ILE A 241 -42.60 8.14 6.76
CA ILE A 241 -41.33 8.89 6.80
C ILE A 241 -40.27 8.20 5.93
N ASP A 242 -40.16 6.88 6.01
CA ASP A 242 -39.20 6.11 5.21
C ASP A 242 -39.45 6.28 3.72
N MET A 243 -40.70 6.23 3.28
CA MET A 243 -41.07 6.42 1.87
C MET A 243 -40.70 7.81 1.35
N ILE A 244 -40.90 8.88 2.13
CA ILE A 244 -40.43 10.23 1.75
C ILE A 244 -38.91 10.27 1.69
N GLN A 245 -38.22 9.60 2.62
CA GLN A 245 -36.77 9.59 2.66
C GLN A 245 -36.16 8.89 1.43
N GLU A 246 -36.79 7.82 0.93
CA GLU A 246 -36.44 7.23 -0.37
C GLU A 246 -36.53 8.29 -1.49
N GLU A 247 -37.57 9.14 -1.45
CA GLU A 247 -37.86 10.13 -2.49
C GLU A 247 -37.05 11.44 -2.44
N GLU A 248 -36.42 11.72 -1.29
CA GLU A 248 -35.60 12.92 -1.06
C GLU A 248 -34.10 12.62 -1.24
N LYS A 249 -33.72 11.34 -1.41
CA LYS A 249 -32.30 10.98 -1.51
C LYS A 249 -31.63 11.61 -2.75
N PRO A 250 -30.42 12.19 -2.60
CA PRO A 250 -29.67 12.82 -3.70
C PRO A 250 -29.35 11.89 -4.88
N GLY A 251 -29.46 10.57 -4.72
CA GLY A 251 -29.33 9.61 -5.81
C GLY A 251 -30.26 9.90 -6.99
N TRP A 252 -31.38 10.59 -6.76
CA TRP A 252 -32.31 11.04 -7.81
C TRP A 252 -31.87 12.30 -8.57
N SER A 253 -30.90 13.08 -8.06
CA SER A 253 -30.46 14.34 -8.66
C SER A 253 -29.13 14.27 -9.41
N GLY A 254 -28.59 13.06 -9.61
CA GLY A 254 -27.37 12.82 -10.40
C GLY A 254 -26.08 13.40 -9.80
N HIS A 255 -26.12 13.91 -8.57
CA HIS A 255 -24.96 14.44 -7.87
C HIS A 255 -24.39 13.36 -6.94
N PHE A 256 -23.36 12.68 -7.41
CA PHE A 256 -22.51 11.85 -6.53
C PHE A 256 -21.92 12.74 -5.43
N SER A 257 -22.41 12.59 -4.19
CA SER A 257 -21.62 13.02 -3.05
C SER A 257 -20.43 12.09 -2.97
N GLY A 258 -19.22 12.61 -3.18
CA GLY A 258 -17.99 11.83 -3.01
C GLY A 258 -17.94 11.16 -1.62
N PRO A 259 -17.01 10.23 -1.41
CA PRO A 259 -16.92 9.50 -0.15
C PRO A 259 -16.89 10.49 1.04
N PRO A 260 -17.61 10.17 2.14
CA PRO A 260 -17.65 11.04 3.31
C PRO A 260 -16.23 11.37 3.78
N PRO A 261 -15.99 12.57 4.33
CA PRO A 261 -14.66 12.97 4.77
C PRO A 261 -14.09 11.94 5.76
N MET A 262 -12.81 11.60 5.60
CA MET A 262 -12.15 10.64 6.49
C MET A 262 -12.04 11.23 7.91
N GLU A 263 -12.55 10.48 8.87
CA GLU A 263 -12.48 10.79 10.30
C GLU A 263 -11.41 9.96 11.00
N ILE A 264 -11.02 10.40 12.20
CA ILE A 264 -10.06 9.66 13.03
C ILE A 264 -10.73 8.40 13.55
N TYR A 265 -10.06 7.24 13.50
CA TYR A 265 -10.64 6.02 14.06
C TYR A 265 -10.93 6.18 15.56
N ASN A 266 -12.19 5.93 15.92
CA ASN A 266 -12.67 5.80 17.29
C ASN A 266 -13.13 4.36 17.51
N TYR A 267 -12.61 3.71 18.54
CA TYR A 267 -12.91 2.32 18.90
C TYR A 267 -13.86 2.16 20.09
N ASP A 268 -14.48 3.24 20.57
CA ASP A 268 -15.40 3.22 21.71
C ASP A 268 -16.53 2.19 21.54
N SER A 269 -17.06 2.06 20.32
CA SER A 269 -18.10 1.07 19.98
C SER A 269 -17.61 -0.37 20.08
N LEU A 270 -16.33 -0.62 19.77
CA LEU A 270 -15.73 -1.96 19.80
C LEU A 270 -15.42 -2.45 21.23
N ASN A 271 -15.46 -1.58 22.24
CA ASN A 271 -15.36 -2.01 23.64
C ASN A 271 -16.48 -2.97 24.04
N SER A 272 -17.64 -2.87 23.40
CA SER A 272 -18.78 -3.76 23.60
C SER A 272 -18.75 -5.03 22.73
N GLU A 273 -17.83 -5.08 21.77
CA GLU A 273 -17.67 -6.20 20.82
C GLU A 273 -16.60 -7.17 21.31
N TYR A 274 -16.84 -8.47 21.08
CA TYR A 274 -15.88 -9.50 21.42
C TYR A 274 -14.69 -9.50 20.45
N GLU A 275 -13.56 -10.01 20.95
CA GLU A 275 -12.32 -10.15 20.21
C GLU A 275 -12.13 -11.57 19.70
N ARG A 276 -11.87 -11.73 18.41
CA ARG A 276 -11.68 -13.03 17.76
C ARG A 276 -10.86 -12.92 16.46
N PHE A 277 -9.62 -12.45 16.60
CA PHE A 277 -8.64 -12.44 15.52
C PHE A 277 -8.39 -13.85 14.95
N THR A 278 -8.26 -13.94 13.63
CA THR A 278 -7.76 -15.17 12.99
C THR A 278 -6.23 -15.19 13.03
N PRO A 279 -5.59 -16.29 13.45
CA PRO A 279 -4.14 -16.38 13.50
C PRO A 279 -3.53 -16.31 12.10
N ASP A 280 -2.49 -15.51 11.93
CA ASP A 280 -1.73 -15.45 10.69
C ASP A 280 -0.80 -16.67 10.56
N ARG A 281 -0.54 -17.11 9.32
CA ARG A 281 0.59 -17.99 8.98
C ARG A 281 1.85 -17.17 8.76
N ASP A 282 3.03 -17.77 8.93
CA ASP A 282 4.34 -17.06 8.87
C ASP A 282 4.54 -16.20 7.62
N TRP A 283 3.95 -16.58 6.48
CA TRP A 283 4.07 -15.84 5.23
C TRP A 283 3.10 -14.65 5.12
N MET A 284 1.95 -14.67 5.80
CA MET A 284 0.87 -13.69 5.64
C MET A 284 1.26 -12.25 6.06
N PRO A 285 2.02 -12.02 7.16
CA PRO A 285 2.53 -10.69 7.51
C PRO A 285 3.53 -10.14 6.49
N ARG A 286 4.20 -11.02 5.74
CA ARG A 286 5.30 -10.69 4.83
C ARG A 286 4.83 -10.47 3.38
N VAL A 287 3.52 -10.48 3.15
CA VAL A 287 2.97 -10.28 1.81
C VAL A 287 3.21 -8.85 1.34
N VAL A 288 3.73 -8.71 0.12
CA VAL A 288 3.72 -7.47 -0.66
C VAL A 288 2.97 -7.76 -1.95
N LEU A 289 1.85 -7.06 -2.14
CA LEU A 289 0.86 -7.40 -3.16
C LEU A 289 0.95 -6.45 -4.35
N MET A 290 1.06 -7.01 -5.56
CA MET A 290 0.93 -6.28 -6.83
C MET A 290 -0.48 -6.53 -7.39
N ALA A 291 -1.25 -5.48 -7.68
CA ALA A 291 -2.54 -5.58 -8.35
C ALA A 291 -2.43 -5.29 -9.84
N LYS A 292 -2.93 -6.18 -10.70
CA LYS A 292 -2.94 -6.01 -12.17
C LYS A 292 -4.32 -6.34 -12.76
N THR A 293 -4.93 -5.36 -13.43
CA THR A 293 -6.02 -5.57 -14.39
C THR A 293 -5.56 -6.46 -15.54
N VAL A 294 -6.07 -7.69 -15.61
CA VAL A 294 -5.51 -8.76 -16.45
C VAL A 294 -5.47 -8.38 -17.93
N LEU A 295 -6.61 -8.00 -18.51
CA LEU A 295 -6.69 -7.74 -19.97
C LEU A 295 -5.77 -6.59 -20.40
N VAL A 296 -5.77 -5.51 -19.62
CA VAL A 296 -4.88 -4.36 -19.84
C VAL A 296 -3.41 -4.78 -19.74
N TRP A 297 -3.06 -5.55 -18.71
CA TRP A 297 -1.69 -6.01 -18.49
C TRP A 297 -1.22 -6.94 -19.60
N LEU A 298 -2.03 -7.90 -20.05
CA LEU A 298 -1.71 -8.79 -21.17
C LEU A 298 -1.48 -8.01 -22.48
N SER A 299 -2.29 -6.97 -22.73
CA SER A 299 -2.08 -6.05 -23.86
C SER A 299 -0.75 -5.30 -23.75
N GLN A 300 -0.41 -4.76 -22.57
CA GLN A 300 0.86 -4.07 -22.33
C GLN A 300 2.07 -5.00 -22.47
N LEU A 301 1.97 -6.23 -21.94
CA LEU A 301 3.00 -7.24 -22.09
C LEU A 301 3.19 -7.62 -23.56
N SER A 302 2.10 -7.72 -24.33
CA SER A 302 2.18 -8.01 -25.77
C SER A 302 3.01 -6.95 -26.50
N GLN A 303 2.85 -5.68 -26.12
CA GLN A 303 3.62 -4.56 -26.66
C GLN A 303 5.08 -4.61 -26.17
N LYS A 304 5.30 -4.80 -24.86
CA LYS A 304 6.63 -4.87 -24.24
C LYS A 304 7.50 -5.97 -24.83
N TYR A 305 6.95 -7.16 -25.03
CA TYR A 305 7.67 -8.35 -25.52
C TYR A 305 7.52 -8.60 -27.03
N GLN A 306 6.83 -7.70 -27.74
CA GLN A 306 6.64 -7.75 -29.20
C GLN A 306 6.09 -9.09 -29.71
N ARG A 307 5.17 -9.70 -28.96
CA ARG A 307 4.48 -10.95 -29.34
C ARG A 307 3.06 -10.97 -28.76
N PRO A 308 2.08 -11.63 -29.40
CA PRO A 308 0.75 -11.76 -28.81
C PRO A 308 0.79 -12.53 -27.48
N ILE A 309 0.29 -11.90 -26.42
CA ILE A 309 0.09 -12.48 -25.09
C ILE A 309 -1.37 -12.21 -24.73
N THR A 310 -2.22 -13.20 -24.94
CA THR A 310 -3.68 -13.11 -24.71
C THR A 310 -4.17 -14.05 -23.62
N ARG A 311 -3.32 -14.98 -23.17
CA ARG A 311 -3.66 -15.98 -22.13
C ARG A 311 -2.69 -15.91 -20.94
N LEU A 312 -3.14 -16.41 -19.79
CA LEU A 312 -2.36 -16.42 -18.55
C LEU A 312 -1.06 -17.24 -18.65
N ASP A 313 -1.09 -18.36 -19.38
CA ASP A 313 0.07 -19.22 -19.59
C ASP A 313 1.12 -18.61 -20.52
N GLN A 314 0.78 -17.55 -21.25
CA GLN A 314 1.69 -16.87 -22.19
C GLN A 314 2.51 -15.74 -21.53
N ILE A 315 2.20 -15.38 -20.28
CA ILE A 315 2.98 -14.39 -19.52
C ILE A 315 4.44 -14.87 -19.46
N PRO A 316 5.42 -14.06 -19.90
CA PRO A 316 6.82 -14.47 -19.98
C PRO A 316 7.43 -14.71 -18.60
N ASP A 317 8.37 -15.66 -18.52
CA ASP A 317 9.06 -15.98 -17.28
C ASP A 317 9.93 -14.82 -16.78
N GLU A 318 10.48 -14.03 -17.70
CA GLU A 318 11.28 -12.84 -17.41
C GLU A 318 10.47 -11.74 -16.70
N GLU A 319 9.17 -11.63 -16.99
CA GLU A 319 8.26 -10.71 -16.30
C GLU A 319 8.02 -11.18 -14.86
N LEU A 320 7.83 -12.48 -14.67
CA LEU A 320 7.64 -13.08 -13.33
C LEU A 320 8.92 -12.98 -12.49
N ASP A 321 10.10 -13.18 -13.12
CA ASP A 321 11.40 -12.98 -12.49
C ASP A 321 11.60 -11.53 -12.06
N THR A 322 11.14 -10.57 -12.88
CA THR A 322 11.17 -9.14 -12.54
C THR A 322 10.36 -8.87 -11.27
N LEU A 323 9.10 -9.31 -11.21
CA LEU A 323 8.25 -9.14 -10.01
C LEU A 323 8.90 -9.72 -8.74
N ALA A 324 9.51 -10.91 -8.85
CA ALA A 324 10.20 -11.54 -7.73
C ALA A 324 11.46 -10.75 -7.30
N GLN A 325 12.24 -10.28 -8.26
CA GLN A 325 13.45 -9.47 -8.01
C GLN A 325 13.12 -8.10 -7.39
N GLU A 326 11.95 -7.54 -7.68
CA GLU A 326 11.45 -6.29 -7.09
C GLU A 326 10.97 -6.50 -5.64
N GLY A 327 10.70 -7.74 -5.23
CA GLY A 327 10.32 -8.11 -3.86
C GLY A 327 8.82 -8.36 -3.67
N PHE A 328 8.06 -8.53 -4.74
CA PHE A 328 6.66 -8.95 -4.66
C PHE A 328 6.55 -10.41 -4.23
N THR A 329 5.59 -10.67 -3.34
CA THR A 329 5.30 -12.02 -2.83
C THR A 329 3.84 -12.40 -3.02
N GLY A 330 3.00 -11.47 -3.51
CA GLY A 330 1.64 -11.70 -3.96
C GLY A 330 1.35 -11.00 -5.28
N LEU A 331 0.56 -11.63 -6.15
CA LEU A 331 0.06 -11.07 -7.40
C LEU A 331 -1.46 -11.21 -7.45
N TRP A 332 -2.17 -10.09 -7.36
CA TRP A 332 -3.62 -10.03 -7.53
C TRP A 332 -3.97 -9.72 -8.99
N LEU A 333 -4.68 -10.66 -9.60
CA LEU A 333 -5.19 -10.53 -10.96
C LEU A 333 -6.68 -10.17 -10.90
N ILE A 334 -7.02 -9.01 -11.44
CA ILE A 334 -8.40 -8.50 -11.45
C ILE A 334 -9.09 -8.92 -12.75
N GLY A 335 -10.25 -9.56 -12.60
CA GLY A 335 -11.12 -9.94 -13.72
C GLY A 335 -10.69 -11.24 -14.41
N LEU A 336 -10.39 -12.26 -13.61
CA LEU A 336 -10.06 -13.62 -14.02
C LEU A 336 -11.28 -14.46 -14.45
N TRP A 337 -12.43 -14.13 -13.87
CA TRP A 337 -13.65 -14.92 -13.96
C TRP A 337 -14.42 -14.68 -15.26
N GLU A 338 -15.22 -15.66 -15.66
CA GLU A 338 -16.15 -15.55 -16.79
C GLU A 338 -17.21 -14.46 -16.50
N ARG A 339 -17.36 -13.52 -17.43
CA ARG A 339 -18.10 -12.28 -17.19
C ARG A 339 -19.45 -12.27 -17.90
N SER A 340 -20.39 -11.51 -17.34
CA SER A 340 -21.75 -11.31 -17.86
C SER A 340 -21.75 -10.77 -19.29
N TRP A 341 -22.44 -11.45 -20.21
CA TRP A 341 -22.65 -10.92 -21.55
C TRP A 341 -23.59 -9.71 -21.52
N GLY A 342 -24.63 -9.77 -20.69
CA GLY A 342 -25.55 -8.65 -20.44
C GLY A 342 -24.81 -7.37 -20.04
N SER A 343 -23.88 -7.43 -19.09
CA SER A 343 -23.03 -6.30 -18.68
C SER A 343 -22.25 -5.70 -19.85
N LYS A 344 -21.61 -6.55 -20.68
CA LYS A 344 -20.91 -6.10 -21.89
C LYS A 344 -21.87 -5.39 -22.84
N ARG A 345 -23.03 -6.00 -23.10
CA ARG A 345 -24.01 -5.50 -24.05
C ARG A 345 -24.59 -4.14 -23.63
N ILE A 346 -24.89 -3.97 -22.35
CA ILE A 346 -25.34 -2.69 -21.78
C ILE A 346 -24.36 -1.56 -22.09
N LYS A 347 -23.06 -1.78 -21.86
CA LYS A 347 -22.02 -0.76 -22.13
C LYS A 347 -21.94 -0.41 -23.62
N GLN A 348 -22.16 -1.37 -24.50
CA GLN A 348 -22.22 -1.14 -25.95
C GLN A 348 -23.43 -0.31 -26.35
N ILE A 349 -24.62 -0.57 -25.78
CA ILE A 349 -25.83 0.24 -26.01
C ILE A 349 -25.60 1.68 -25.54
N CYS A 350 -24.91 1.86 -24.40
CA CYS A 350 -24.57 3.17 -23.86
C CYS A 350 -23.39 3.88 -24.55
N GLY A 351 -22.89 3.35 -25.68
CA GLY A 351 -21.97 4.07 -26.57
C GLY A 351 -20.50 3.62 -26.54
N ASN A 352 -20.13 2.56 -25.79
CA ASN A 352 -18.77 2.02 -25.80
C ASN A 352 -18.71 0.65 -26.50
N PRO A 353 -18.44 0.59 -27.82
CA PRO A 353 -18.44 -0.67 -28.58
C PRO A 353 -17.27 -1.61 -28.22
N GLU A 354 -16.16 -1.07 -27.71
CA GLU A 354 -14.95 -1.84 -27.36
C GLU A 354 -14.95 -2.32 -25.88
N ALA A 355 -15.94 -1.93 -25.08
CA ALA A 355 -16.03 -2.31 -23.68
C ALA A 355 -16.15 -3.82 -23.49
N ALA A 356 -15.40 -4.37 -22.52
CA ALA A 356 -15.72 -5.65 -21.92
C ALA A 356 -16.82 -5.50 -20.85
N ALA A 357 -17.39 -6.63 -20.46
CA ALA A 357 -18.19 -6.72 -19.24
C ALA A 357 -17.39 -6.23 -18.03
N SER A 358 -18.09 -5.66 -17.05
CA SER A 358 -17.49 -5.37 -15.75
C SER A 358 -16.82 -6.62 -15.18
N ALA A 359 -15.59 -6.50 -14.67
CA ALA A 359 -14.91 -7.57 -13.97
C ALA A 359 -15.68 -8.07 -12.73
N TYR A 360 -16.61 -7.28 -12.18
CA TYR A 360 -17.43 -7.67 -11.02
C TYR A 360 -18.88 -8.05 -11.38
N SER A 361 -19.27 -7.99 -12.66
CA SER A 361 -20.52 -8.58 -13.13
C SER A 361 -20.24 -9.98 -13.68
N LEU A 362 -20.26 -10.97 -12.79
CA LEU A 362 -19.81 -12.34 -13.08
C LEU A 362 -20.93 -13.22 -13.63
N HIS A 363 -20.62 -14.02 -14.65
CA HIS A 363 -21.53 -15.05 -15.12
C HIS A 363 -21.48 -16.31 -14.22
N ASP A 364 -20.27 -16.73 -13.86
CA ASP A 364 -19.98 -17.84 -12.93
C ASP A 364 -18.53 -17.69 -12.39
N TYR A 365 -18.17 -18.39 -11.31
CA TYR A 365 -16.80 -18.46 -10.78
C TYR A 365 -15.92 -19.46 -11.56
N ASP A 366 -16.00 -19.40 -12.89
CA ASP A 366 -15.15 -20.16 -13.81
C ASP A 366 -14.06 -19.25 -14.39
N ILE A 367 -12.88 -19.79 -14.71
CA ILE A 367 -11.80 -18.99 -15.30
C ILE A 367 -12.13 -18.71 -16.76
N ALA A 368 -12.09 -17.43 -17.14
CA ALA A 368 -12.55 -17.00 -18.45
C ALA A 368 -11.88 -17.79 -19.59
N GLY A 369 -12.69 -18.29 -20.52
CA GLY A 369 -12.21 -19.12 -21.63
C GLY A 369 -11.16 -18.41 -22.48
N ASP A 370 -11.35 -17.12 -22.73
CA ASP A 370 -10.44 -16.27 -23.49
C ASP A 370 -9.07 -16.06 -22.80
N LEU A 371 -9.01 -16.20 -21.47
CA LEU A 371 -7.76 -16.17 -20.70
C LEU A 371 -7.04 -17.53 -20.65
N GLY A 372 -7.69 -18.57 -21.17
CA GLY A 372 -7.18 -19.92 -21.31
C GLY A 372 -7.67 -20.93 -20.30
N GLY A 373 -8.65 -20.57 -19.47
CA GLY A 373 -9.29 -21.46 -18.51
C GLY A 373 -8.36 -21.95 -17.39
N TRP A 374 -8.82 -22.99 -16.68
CA TRP A 374 -8.11 -23.57 -15.54
C TRP A 374 -6.70 -24.07 -15.85
N GLU A 375 -6.46 -24.60 -17.05
CA GLU A 375 -5.12 -25.08 -17.45
C GLU A 375 -4.09 -23.94 -17.49
N ALA A 376 -4.49 -22.79 -18.05
CA ALA A 376 -3.62 -21.62 -18.13
C ALA A 376 -3.34 -21.02 -16.73
N LEU A 377 -4.37 -20.98 -15.88
CA LEU A 377 -4.24 -20.55 -14.49
C LEU A 377 -3.27 -21.45 -13.71
N ASP A 378 -3.43 -22.78 -13.78
CA ASP A 378 -2.57 -23.71 -13.07
C ASP A 378 -1.10 -23.60 -13.50
N ASN A 379 -0.86 -23.44 -14.81
CA ASN A 379 0.46 -23.19 -15.35
C ASN A 379 1.10 -21.93 -14.74
N LEU A 380 0.38 -20.80 -14.78
CA LEU A 380 0.86 -19.53 -14.22
C LEU A 380 1.11 -19.66 -12.71
N ARG A 381 0.16 -20.26 -11.97
CA ARG A 381 0.25 -20.46 -10.52
C ARG A 381 1.50 -21.25 -10.13
N ARG A 382 1.82 -22.35 -10.83
CA ARG A 382 3.04 -23.12 -10.58
C ARG A 382 4.31 -22.31 -10.83
N ARG A 383 4.36 -21.54 -11.93
CA ARG A 383 5.51 -20.69 -12.27
C ARG A 383 5.73 -19.54 -11.28
N LEU A 384 4.66 -18.96 -10.75
CA LEU A 384 4.71 -17.98 -9.68
C LEU A 384 5.19 -18.59 -8.35
N TRP A 385 4.72 -19.81 -8.03
CA TRP A 385 5.10 -20.50 -6.81
C TRP A 385 6.60 -20.79 -6.72
N TYR A 386 7.23 -21.21 -7.83
CA TYR A 386 8.71 -21.38 -7.90
C TYR A 386 9.48 -20.09 -7.60
N ARG A 387 8.85 -18.93 -7.76
CA ARG A 387 9.41 -17.60 -7.51
C ARG A 387 8.98 -17.01 -6.17
N GLY A 388 8.26 -17.77 -5.35
CA GLY A 388 7.76 -17.31 -4.05
C GLY A 388 6.57 -16.35 -4.11
N ILE A 389 5.92 -16.22 -5.27
CA ILE A 389 4.76 -15.35 -5.47
C ILE A 389 3.47 -16.16 -5.34
N ARG A 390 2.56 -15.70 -4.47
CA ARG A 390 1.22 -16.27 -4.29
C ARG A 390 0.21 -15.55 -5.17
N LEU A 391 -0.61 -16.31 -5.87
CA LEU A 391 -1.67 -15.75 -6.69
C LEU A 391 -2.85 -15.33 -5.81
N ALA A 392 -3.43 -14.18 -6.10
CA ALA A 392 -4.62 -13.66 -5.47
C ALA A 392 -5.73 -13.42 -6.49
N SER A 393 -6.97 -13.61 -6.08
CA SER A 393 -8.16 -13.32 -6.89
C SER A 393 -9.09 -12.35 -6.18
N ASP A 394 -9.87 -11.62 -6.97
CA ASP A 394 -11.10 -11.00 -6.48
C ASP A 394 -12.19 -12.05 -6.20
N MET A 395 -13.08 -11.74 -5.27
CA MET A 395 -14.30 -12.49 -4.97
C MET A 395 -15.42 -11.48 -4.70
N VAL A 396 -16.54 -11.61 -5.43
CA VAL A 396 -17.71 -10.73 -5.35
C VAL A 396 -18.88 -11.50 -4.74
N PRO A 397 -19.01 -11.51 -3.39
CA PRO A 397 -19.99 -12.35 -2.70
C PRO A 397 -21.40 -11.77 -2.66
N ASN A 398 -21.57 -10.47 -2.94
CA ASN A 398 -22.84 -9.77 -2.72
C ASN A 398 -23.86 -9.96 -3.85
N HIS A 399 -23.39 -10.09 -5.09
CA HIS A 399 -24.23 -10.13 -6.28
C HIS A 399 -23.59 -10.98 -7.37
N THR A 400 -24.36 -11.32 -8.39
CA THR A 400 -23.88 -11.90 -9.66
C THR A 400 -24.16 -10.94 -10.81
N GLY A 401 -23.75 -11.27 -12.03
CA GLY A 401 -24.29 -10.62 -13.23
C GLY A 401 -25.78 -10.88 -13.42
N LEU A 402 -26.49 -9.99 -14.10
CA LEU A 402 -27.94 -10.11 -14.34
C LEU A 402 -28.36 -11.28 -15.25
N ASP A 403 -27.42 -11.80 -16.05
CA ASP A 403 -27.57 -12.98 -16.90
C ASP A 403 -26.71 -14.16 -16.40
N ALA A 404 -26.30 -14.11 -15.13
CA ALA A 404 -25.49 -15.16 -14.52
C ALA A 404 -26.24 -16.49 -14.48
N LYS A 405 -25.47 -17.57 -14.43
CA LYS A 405 -26.00 -18.94 -14.32
C LYS A 405 -26.99 -19.10 -13.17
N TRP A 406 -26.75 -18.45 -12.03
CA TRP A 406 -27.66 -18.48 -10.88
C TRP A 406 -29.00 -17.80 -11.16
N VAL A 407 -29.06 -16.73 -11.96
CA VAL A 407 -30.33 -16.07 -12.32
C VAL A 407 -31.18 -17.00 -13.21
N VAL A 408 -30.53 -17.85 -14.01
CA VAL A 408 -31.21 -18.85 -14.84
C VAL A 408 -31.66 -20.06 -14.02
N GLU A 409 -30.76 -20.63 -13.22
CA GLU A 409 -30.95 -21.96 -12.59
C GLU A 409 -31.49 -21.90 -11.16
N LYS A 410 -31.24 -20.81 -10.44
CA LYS A 410 -31.54 -20.65 -9.01
C LYS A 410 -32.10 -19.24 -8.70
N PRO A 411 -33.16 -18.78 -9.39
CA PRO A 411 -33.69 -17.43 -9.21
C PRO A 411 -34.20 -17.15 -7.79
N ASP A 412 -34.53 -18.18 -7.00
CA ASP A 412 -34.99 -18.05 -5.61
C ASP A 412 -33.91 -17.56 -4.62
N LEU A 413 -32.63 -17.49 -5.05
CA LEU A 413 -31.53 -17.00 -4.22
C LEU A 413 -31.40 -15.48 -4.20
N PHE A 414 -32.17 -14.76 -5.02
CA PHE A 414 -32.05 -13.31 -5.20
C PHE A 414 -33.18 -12.54 -4.51
N ILE A 415 -32.89 -11.29 -4.15
CA ILE A 415 -33.92 -10.36 -3.69
C ILE A 415 -34.82 -10.01 -4.88
N GLN A 416 -36.11 -10.31 -4.76
CA GLN A 416 -37.04 -10.21 -5.88
C GLN A 416 -38.49 -9.95 -5.43
N SER A 417 -39.31 -9.53 -6.38
CA SER A 417 -40.75 -9.37 -6.25
C SER A 417 -41.47 -9.96 -7.47
N TYR A 418 -42.69 -10.46 -7.27
CA TYR A 418 -43.59 -10.85 -8.37
C TYR A 418 -44.31 -9.65 -9.00
N ASP A 419 -44.44 -8.56 -8.25
CA ASP A 419 -45.01 -7.30 -8.70
C ASP A 419 -43.90 -6.29 -9.01
N CYS A 420 -44.10 -5.46 -10.03
CA CYS A 420 -43.20 -4.36 -10.32
C CYS A 420 -43.23 -3.33 -9.17
N PRO A 421 -42.09 -2.97 -8.56
CA PRO A 421 -42.06 -2.08 -7.39
C PRO A 421 -42.59 -0.67 -7.71
N PHE A 422 -42.38 -0.22 -8.95
CA PHE A 422 -42.84 1.07 -9.45
C PHE A 422 -43.74 0.89 -10.68
N PRO A 423 -44.99 1.38 -10.64
CA PRO A 423 -45.91 1.31 -11.79
C PRO A 423 -45.48 2.11 -13.02
N SER A 424 -44.52 3.03 -12.88
CA SER A 424 -43.94 3.81 -13.97
C SER A 424 -42.86 3.07 -14.73
N TYR A 425 -42.32 1.98 -14.19
CA TYR A 425 -41.24 1.23 -14.83
C TYR A 425 -41.73 0.50 -16.07
N THR A 426 -40.95 0.62 -17.13
CA THR A 426 -41.19 -0.06 -18.42
C THR A 426 -39.94 -0.84 -18.82
N PHE A 427 -40.14 -1.94 -19.55
CA PHE A 427 -39.09 -2.91 -19.89
C PHE A 427 -39.15 -3.23 -21.37
N ASN A 428 -38.99 -2.21 -22.22
CA ASN A 428 -39.14 -2.30 -23.67
C ASN A 428 -37.80 -2.52 -24.40
N GLY A 429 -36.69 -2.57 -23.66
CA GLY A 429 -35.37 -2.84 -24.18
C GLY A 429 -35.18 -4.23 -24.78
N GLU A 430 -33.97 -4.49 -25.29
CA GLU A 430 -33.61 -5.81 -25.83
C GLU A 430 -33.41 -6.87 -24.72
N ASN A 431 -33.55 -8.15 -25.08
CA ASN A 431 -33.22 -9.26 -24.18
C ASN A 431 -31.71 -9.33 -23.96
N LEU A 432 -31.29 -9.24 -22.70
CA LEU A 432 -29.90 -9.25 -22.26
C LEU A 432 -29.38 -10.64 -21.83
N SER A 433 -30.18 -11.70 -21.95
CA SER A 433 -29.73 -13.07 -21.72
C SER A 433 -29.51 -13.82 -23.03
N LEU A 434 -28.38 -14.54 -23.11
CA LEU A 434 -28.09 -15.48 -24.20
C LEU A 434 -28.67 -16.88 -23.95
N ASP A 435 -29.11 -17.19 -22.73
CA ASP A 435 -29.68 -18.50 -22.41
C ASP A 435 -31.14 -18.56 -22.87
N PRO A 436 -31.54 -19.50 -23.74
CA PRO A 436 -32.89 -19.54 -24.29
C PRO A 436 -33.97 -19.83 -23.23
N ARG A 437 -33.61 -20.33 -22.05
CA ARG A 437 -34.56 -20.63 -20.96
C ARG A 437 -35.17 -19.38 -20.33
N VAL A 438 -34.47 -18.25 -20.38
CA VAL A 438 -34.92 -17.01 -19.74
C VAL A 438 -34.75 -15.80 -20.64
N SER A 439 -35.55 -14.77 -20.41
CA SER A 439 -35.33 -13.44 -20.98
C SER A 439 -35.16 -12.42 -19.87
N VAL A 440 -34.18 -11.53 -20.04
CA VAL A 440 -33.83 -10.50 -19.07
C VAL A 440 -33.93 -9.14 -19.73
N TYR A 441 -34.70 -8.23 -19.14
CA TYR A 441 -34.93 -6.88 -19.65
C TYR A 441 -34.59 -5.84 -18.58
N LEU A 442 -33.77 -4.86 -18.95
CA LEU A 442 -33.54 -3.69 -18.11
C LEU A 442 -34.73 -2.74 -18.14
N GLU A 443 -34.84 -1.96 -17.08
CA GLU A 443 -35.81 -0.87 -16.97
C GLU A 443 -35.37 0.31 -17.87
N ASP A 444 -36.30 0.91 -18.61
CA ASP A 444 -36.01 1.87 -19.68
C ASP A 444 -35.38 3.19 -19.18
N HIS A 445 -35.71 3.66 -17.96
CA HIS A 445 -35.13 4.87 -17.38
C HIS A 445 -33.65 4.72 -17.01
N TYR A 446 -33.12 3.49 -16.97
CA TYR A 446 -31.69 3.26 -16.90
C TYR A 446 -30.93 3.96 -18.05
N TYR A 447 -31.39 3.79 -19.29
CA TYR A 447 -30.72 4.34 -20.47
C TYR A 447 -30.83 5.87 -20.52
N SER A 448 -31.94 6.43 -20.03
CA SER A 448 -32.12 7.88 -19.96
C SER A 448 -31.45 8.53 -18.75
N LYS A 449 -31.06 7.74 -17.73
CA LYS A 449 -30.54 8.20 -16.43
C LYS A 449 -31.49 9.13 -15.68
N ASN A 450 -32.79 9.00 -15.92
CA ASN A 450 -33.84 9.81 -15.29
C ASN A 450 -34.41 9.19 -14.01
N ASP A 451 -34.10 7.91 -13.73
CA ASP A 451 -34.47 7.19 -12.51
C ASP A 451 -33.35 6.22 -12.10
N CYS A 452 -33.39 5.73 -10.86
CA CYS A 452 -32.45 4.75 -10.32
C CYS A 452 -32.55 3.37 -10.98
N ALA A 453 -33.72 3.00 -11.51
CA ALA A 453 -33.97 1.69 -12.14
C ALA A 453 -33.57 0.52 -11.22
N VAL A 454 -34.25 0.35 -10.07
CA VAL A 454 -33.78 -0.55 -8.99
C VAL A 454 -33.92 -2.06 -9.25
N VAL A 455 -34.66 -2.45 -10.29
CA VAL A 455 -34.90 -3.86 -10.64
C VAL A 455 -34.78 -4.08 -12.15
N PHE A 456 -34.48 -5.31 -12.53
CA PHE A 456 -34.67 -5.82 -13.90
C PHE A 456 -35.75 -6.89 -13.95
N LYS A 457 -36.34 -7.08 -15.13
CA LYS A 457 -37.39 -8.08 -15.36
C LYS A 457 -36.78 -9.38 -15.89
N ARG A 458 -36.97 -10.49 -15.17
CA ARG A 458 -36.72 -11.86 -15.63
C ARG A 458 -38.04 -12.48 -16.07
N VAL A 459 -38.03 -13.15 -17.23
CA VAL A 459 -39.13 -13.98 -17.72
C VAL A 459 -38.62 -15.40 -17.91
N ASP A 460 -39.28 -16.37 -17.31
CA ASP A 460 -39.06 -17.77 -17.65
C ASP A 460 -39.78 -18.08 -18.96
N ASN A 461 -39.03 -18.44 -20.01
CA ASN A 461 -39.60 -18.61 -21.35
C ASN A 461 -40.44 -19.88 -21.47
N SER A 462 -40.32 -20.82 -20.53
CA SER A 462 -41.09 -22.06 -20.52
C SER A 462 -42.43 -21.93 -19.78
N THR A 463 -42.44 -21.19 -18.66
CA THR A 463 -43.64 -21.03 -17.82
C THR A 463 -44.36 -19.70 -18.03
N GLY A 464 -43.69 -18.69 -18.59
CA GLY A 464 -44.16 -17.32 -18.66
C GLY A 464 -44.08 -16.57 -17.33
N GLU A 465 -43.48 -17.18 -16.29
CA GLU A 465 -43.32 -16.56 -14.98
C GLU A 465 -42.47 -15.29 -15.08
N VAL A 466 -42.98 -14.19 -14.52
CA VAL A 466 -42.29 -12.91 -14.46
C VAL A 466 -41.82 -12.66 -13.03
N ARG A 467 -40.55 -12.29 -12.88
CA ARG A 467 -39.97 -11.84 -11.62
C ARG A 467 -39.19 -10.54 -11.82
N TYR A 468 -39.24 -9.67 -10.82
CA TYR A 468 -38.47 -8.42 -10.78
C TYR A 468 -37.35 -8.59 -9.75
N ILE A 469 -36.11 -8.67 -10.23
CA ILE A 469 -34.94 -8.95 -9.40
C ILE A 469 -34.19 -7.63 -9.16
N TYR A 470 -33.79 -7.38 -7.91
CA TYR A 470 -33.08 -6.16 -7.52
C TYR A 470 -31.63 -6.19 -7.98
N HIS A 471 -31.12 -5.02 -8.38
CA HIS A 471 -29.71 -4.81 -8.65
C HIS A 471 -28.90 -4.68 -7.35
N GLY A 472 -27.62 -5.03 -7.39
CA GLY A 472 -26.71 -4.81 -6.26
C GLY A 472 -26.57 -3.32 -5.93
N ASN A 473 -26.49 -2.97 -4.64
CA ASN A 473 -26.45 -1.57 -4.20
C ASN A 473 -25.87 -1.46 -2.77
N ASP A 474 -25.16 -0.37 -2.48
CA ASP A 474 -24.54 -0.06 -1.20
C ASP A 474 -25.26 1.05 -0.39
N GLY A 475 -26.34 1.61 -0.95
CA GLY A 475 -27.18 2.66 -0.36
C GLY A 475 -26.65 4.10 -0.53
N THR A 476 -25.53 4.29 -1.23
CA THR A 476 -24.87 5.60 -1.38
C THR A 476 -25.12 6.28 -2.72
N GLY A 477 -25.51 5.53 -3.75
CA GLY A 477 -25.71 6.04 -5.10
C GLY A 477 -26.70 5.24 -5.94
N MET A 478 -26.53 5.30 -7.27
CA MET A 478 -27.29 4.47 -8.20
C MET A 478 -26.94 2.99 -8.01
N PRO A 479 -27.91 2.08 -8.16
CA PRO A 479 -27.63 0.64 -8.16
C PRO A 479 -26.61 0.24 -9.24
N TRP A 480 -25.89 -0.86 -8.97
CA TRP A 480 -25.02 -1.54 -9.94
C TRP A 480 -25.89 -2.31 -10.94
N ASN A 481 -26.41 -1.57 -11.92
CA ASN A 481 -27.49 -2.03 -12.81
C ASN A 481 -27.15 -3.17 -13.77
N ASP A 482 -25.90 -3.62 -13.82
CA ASP A 482 -25.50 -4.82 -14.55
C ASP A 482 -25.44 -6.08 -13.65
N THR A 483 -26.00 -6.02 -12.44
CA THR A 483 -25.89 -7.06 -11.41
C THR A 483 -27.24 -7.54 -10.87
N ALA A 484 -27.26 -8.68 -10.19
CA ALA A 484 -28.41 -9.26 -9.48
C ALA A 484 -28.06 -9.51 -8.00
N GLN A 485 -28.81 -8.90 -7.08
CA GLN A 485 -28.54 -8.91 -5.64
C GLN A 485 -28.98 -10.23 -4.98
N ILE A 486 -28.03 -10.89 -4.32
CA ILE A 486 -28.29 -12.13 -3.57
C ILE A 486 -29.04 -11.81 -2.27
N ASP A 487 -30.02 -12.64 -1.91
CA ASP A 487 -30.79 -12.51 -0.67
C ASP A 487 -30.08 -13.16 0.52
N PHE A 488 -29.36 -12.36 1.29
CA PHE A 488 -28.69 -12.84 2.50
C PHE A 488 -29.63 -13.11 3.68
N LEU A 489 -30.93 -12.81 3.60
CA LEU A 489 -31.91 -13.28 4.57
C LEU A 489 -32.23 -14.77 4.36
N ASN A 490 -32.08 -15.26 3.13
CA ASN A 490 -32.26 -16.67 2.77
C ASN A 490 -31.04 -17.52 3.21
N PRO A 491 -31.20 -18.49 4.13
CA PRO A 491 -30.09 -19.33 4.59
C PRO A 491 -29.47 -20.20 3.48
N VAL A 492 -30.25 -20.61 2.48
CA VAL A 492 -29.74 -21.40 1.35
C VAL A 492 -28.83 -20.56 0.46
N ALA A 493 -29.16 -19.28 0.26
CA ALA A 493 -28.32 -18.36 -0.48
C ALA A 493 -26.99 -18.10 0.24
N ARG A 494 -27.02 -17.89 1.57
CA ARG A 494 -25.80 -17.75 2.38
C ARG A 494 -24.88 -18.96 2.24
N GLU A 495 -25.42 -20.17 2.35
CA GLU A 495 -24.63 -21.40 2.19
C GLU A 495 -24.06 -21.55 0.78
N ALA A 496 -24.84 -21.23 -0.27
CA ALA A 496 -24.35 -21.26 -1.64
C ALA A 496 -23.16 -20.31 -1.85
N VAL A 497 -23.23 -19.08 -1.33
CA VAL A 497 -22.11 -18.13 -1.39
C VAL A 497 -20.90 -18.65 -0.63
N MET A 498 -21.08 -19.24 0.57
CA MET A 498 -19.96 -19.83 1.32
C MET A 498 -19.24 -20.94 0.54
N GLN A 499 -19.99 -21.77 -0.21
CA GLN A 499 -19.41 -22.80 -1.06
C GLN A 499 -18.59 -22.22 -2.22
N GLU A 500 -19.06 -21.14 -2.85
CA GLU A 500 -18.28 -20.42 -3.88
C GLU A 500 -17.00 -19.82 -3.29
N ILE A 501 -17.06 -19.20 -2.10
CA ILE A 501 -15.88 -18.69 -1.42
C ILE A 501 -14.85 -19.80 -1.18
N LEU A 502 -15.29 -21.00 -0.79
CA LEU A 502 -14.40 -22.14 -0.58
C LEU A 502 -13.88 -22.73 -1.89
N HIS A 503 -14.68 -22.69 -2.95
CA HIS A 503 -14.22 -23.04 -4.29
C HIS A 503 -13.06 -22.13 -4.73
N VAL A 504 -13.20 -20.82 -4.53
CA VAL A 504 -12.13 -19.84 -4.81
C VAL A 504 -10.91 -20.08 -3.91
N ALA A 505 -11.11 -20.27 -2.59
CA ALA A 505 -10.04 -20.49 -1.62
C ALA A 505 -9.19 -21.74 -1.88
N ARG A 506 -9.77 -22.79 -2.48
CA ARG A 506 -9.00 -23.98 -2.90
C ARG A 506 -7.99 -23.68 -4.01
N ASN A 507 -8.18 -22.59 -4.75
CA ASN A 507 -7.38 -22.26 -5.92
C ASN A 507 -6.45 -21.06 -5.70
N PHE A 508 -6.83 -20.13 -4.82
CA PHE A 508 -6.14 -18.88 -4.55
C PHE A 508 -5.80 -18.75 -3.06
N PRO A 509 -4.49 -18.75 -2.69
CA PRO A 509 -4.06 -18.55 -1.30
C PRO A 509 -4.40 -17.18 -0.73
N ILE A 510 -4.72 -16.20 -1.57
CA ILE A 510 -5.10 -14.84 -1.16
C ILE A 510 -6.42 -14.49 -1.86
N ILE A 511 -7.42 -14.06 -1.10
CA ILE A 511 -8.72 -13.64 -1.64
C ILE A 511 -8.99 -12.21 -1.21
N ARG A 512 -9.34 -11.35 -2.17
CA ARG A 512 -9.86 -10.00 -1.91
C ARG A 512 -11.38 -10.00 -2.10
N PHE A 513 -12.12 -9.79 -1.02
CA PHE A 513 -13.57 -9.65 -1.06
C PHE A 513 -13.97 -8.22 -1.42
N ASP A 514 -14.77 -8.09 -2.47
CA ASP A 514 -15.39 -6.83 -2.91
C ASP A 514 -16.54 -6.41 -1.99
N ALA A 515 -16.61 -5.10 -1.72
CA ALA A 515 -17.64 -4.43 -0.94
C ALA A 515 -18.04 -5.18 0.35
N ALA A 516 -17.08 -5.77 1.06
CA ALA A 516 -17.35 -6.72 2.14
C ALA A 516 -18.25 -6.13 3.25
N MET A 517 -18.20 -4.81 3.47
CA MET A 517 -19.06 -4.11 4.43
C MET A 517 -20.55 -4.30 4.19
N VAL A 518 -21.02 -4.45 2.94
CA VAL A 518 -22.47 -4.58 2.67
C VAL A 518 -23.05 -5.90 3.21
N LEU A 519 -22.20 -6.90 3.44
CA LEU A 519 -22.58 -8.22 3.96
C LEU A 519 -22.43 -8.37 5.48
N ALA A 520 -22.02 -7.32 6.20
CA ALA A 520 -22.15 -7.32 7.65
C ALA A 520 -23.64 -7.32 8.03
N LYS A 521 -24.03 -8.08 9.06
CA LYS A 521 -25.44 -8.25 9.47
C LYS A 521 -26.19 -6.92 9.63
N LYS A 522 -25.54 -5.92 10.24
CA LYS A 522 -26.10 -4.57 10.41
C LYS A 522 -26.42 -3.86 9.08
N HIS A 523 -25.64 -4.11 8.03
CA HIS A 523 -25.81 -3.49 6.72
C HIS A 523 -26.79 -4.24 5.84
N ILE A 524 -26.81 -5.58 5.92
CA ILE A 524 -27.90 -6.38 5.31
C ILE A 524 -29.25 -5.86 5.79
N LYS A 525 -29.37 -5.62 7.10
CA LYS A 525 -30.56 -5.01 7.71
C LYS A 525 -30.83 -3.60 7.17
N ARG A 526 -29.86 -2.69 7.33
CA ARG A 526 -30.01 -1.27 6.94
C ARG A 526 -30.44 -1.11 5.48
N LEU A 527 -29.84 -1.88 4.57
CA LEU A 527 -30.03 -1.74 3.13
C LEU A 527 -31.28 -2.47 2.63
N TRP A 528 -31.46 -3.73 2.99
CA TRP A 528 -32.43 -4.61 2.34
C TRP A 528 -33.68 -4.92 3.17
N TYR A 529 -33.55 -4.83 4.50
CA TYR A 529 -34.58 -5.22 5.49
C TYR A 529 -34.62 -4.24 6.67
N PRO A 530 -34.84 -2.93 6.43
CA PRO A 530 -34.74 -1.92 7.48
C PRO A 530 -35.80 -2.11 8.57
N GLU A 531 -35.56 -1.58 9.76
CA GLU A 531 -36.64 -1.44 10.75
C GLU A 531 -37.60 -0.32 10.31
N PRO A 532 -38.90 -0.38 10.67
CA PRO A 532 -39.82 0.73 10.43
C PRO A 532 -39.27 2.04 11.02
N GLY A 533 -39.14 3.07 10.19
CA GLY A 533 -38.60 4.39 10.56
C GLY A 533 -37.09 4.53 10.43
N GLN A 534 -36.41 3.49 9.93
CA GLN A 534 -34.97 3.49 9.59
C GLN A 534 -34.73 3.12 8.12
N GLY A 535 -35.78 3.16 7.29
CA GLY A 535 -35.71 2.90 5.85
C GLY A 535 -35.17 4.10 5.07
N GLY A 536 -35.34 4.05 3.75
CA GLY A 536 -34.86 5.11 2.86
C GLY A 536 -33.55 4.80 2.14
N ASP A 537 -32.89 3.68 2.46
CA ASP A 537 -31.57 3.41 1.92
C ASP A 537 -31.57 2.91 0.48
N ILE A 538 -32.43 1.92 0.20
CA ILE A 538 -32.71 1.37 -1.11
C ILE A 538 -34.19 1.62 -1.41
N ALA A 539 -34.50 2.22 -2.55
CA ALA A 539 -35.89 2.53 -2.91
C ALA A 539 -36.75 1.27 -3.00
N SER A 540 -38.02 1.37 -2.58
CA SER A 540 -38.99 0.29 -2.42
C SER A 540 -38.66 -0.76 -1.35
N ARG A 541 -37.58 -0.62 -0.57
CA ARG A 541 -37.26 -1.60 0.47
C ARG A 541 -37.88 -1.29 1.84
N ALA A 542 -38.35 -0.07 2.07
CA ALA A 542 -39.08 0.25 3.30
C ALA A 542 -40.35 -0.58 3.50
N GLU A 543 -41.06 -0.97 2.43
CA GLU A 543 -42.26 -1.84 2.53
C GLU A 543 -41.96 -3.30 2.88
N HIS A 544 -40.67 -3.69 2.87
CA HIS A 544 -40.19 -4.99 3.29
C HIS A 544 -39.46 -4.94 4.64
N ALA A 545 -39.80 -3.95 5.46
CA ALA A 545 -39.24 -3.78 6.78
C ALA A 545 -39.41 -5.04 7.65
N VAL A 546 -38.38 -5.37 8.42
CA VAL A 546 -38.36 -6.53 9.32
C VAL A 546 -38.08 -6.04 10.73
N SER A 547 -38.80 -6.58 11.73
CA SER A 547 -38.55 -6.25 13.13
C SER A 547 -37.13 -6.68 13.53
N ARG A 548 -36.58 -6.05 14.58
CA ARG A 548 -35.27 -6.46 15.10
C ARG A 548 -35.25 -7.94 15.46
N GLU A 549 -36.26 -8.40 16.19
CA GLU A 549 -36.34 -9.76 16.70
C GLU A 549 -36.42 -10.79 15.56
N ASP A 550 -37.28 -10.56 14.56
CA ASP A 550 -37.41 -11.45 13.41
C ASP A 550 -36.14 -11.49 12.57
N PHE A 551 -35.47 -10.36 12.41
CA PHE A 551 -34.21 -10.27 11.68
C PHE A 551 -33.10 -11.07 12.39
N GLU A 552 -32.98 -10.92 13.72
CA GLU A 552 -32.02 -11.67 14.54
C GLU A 552 -32.28 -13.18 14.50
N ILE A 553 -33.54 -13.63 14.42
CA ILE A 553 -33.90 -15.05 14.25
C ILE A 553 -33.45 -15.57 12.87
N LYS A 554 -33.65 -14.79 11.80
CA LYS A 554 -33.34 -15.21 10.42
C LYS A 554 -31.85 -15.19 10.10
N ILE A 555 -31.09 -14.31 10.76
CA ILE A 555 -29.63 -14.19 10.64
C ILE A 555 -29.01 -14.23 12.05
N PRO A 556 -28.89 -15.42 12.66
CA PRO A 556 -28.45 -15.53 14.06
C PRO A 556 -26.99 -15.11 14.24
N ASN A 557 -26.09 -15.47 13.31
CA ASN A 557 -24.67 -15.12 13.38
C ASN A 557 -24.26 -14.17 12.27
N GLU A 558 -23.09 -13.55 12.42
CA GLU A 558 -22.44 -12.78 11.36
C GLU A 558 -21.98 -13.70 10.22
N PHE A 559 -22.41 -13.41 8.99
CA PHE A 559 -22.04 -14.18 7.79
C PHE A 559 -20.52 -14.32 7.65
N TRP A 560 -19.80 -13.21 7.77
CA TRP A 560 -18.34 -13.22 7.67
C TRP A 560 -17.67 -14.03 8.76
N ARG A 561 -18.26 -14.08 9.97
CA ARG A 561 -17.71 -14.89 11.06
C ARG A 561 -17.80 -16.38 10.73
N GLU A 562 -18.92 -16.81 10.15
CA GLU A 562 -19.12 -18.19 9.69
C GLU A 562 -18.12 -18.54 8.57
N VAL A 563 -17.95 -17.65 7.57
CA VAL A 563 -16.97 -17.82 6.49
C VAL A 563 -15.56 -18.00 7.03
N VAL A 564 -15.12 -17.11 7.92
CA VAL A 564 -13.75 -17.14 8.47
C VAL A 564 -13.52 -18.40 9.31
N ASP A 565 -14.47 -18.78 10.16
CA ASP A 565 -14.37 -20.00 10.98
C ASP A 565 -14.25 -21.26 10.11
N ARG A 566 -15.00 -21.29 9.01
CA ARG A 566 -15.00 -22.39 8.06
C ARG A 566 -13.70 -22.44 7.25
N ILE A 567 -13.21 -21.31 6.76
CA ILE A 567 -11.89 -21.21 6.10
C ILE A 567 -10.77 -21.64 7.04
N GLN A 568 -10.80 -21.22 8.31
CA GLN A 568 -9.78 -21.61 9.29
C GLN A 568 -9.76 -23.12 9.53
N THR A 569 -10.92 -23.77 9.45
CA THR A 569 -11.05 -25.22 9.66
C THR A 569 -10.69 -26.01 8.40
N GLU A 570 -11.19 -25.58 7.23
CA GLU A 570 -11.07 -26.34 5.98
C GLU A 570 -9.82 -25.95 5.16
N LEU A 571 -9.44 -24.67 5.14
CA LEU A 571 -8.41 -24.10 4.26
C LEU A 571 -7.52 -23.07 5.02
N PRO A 572 -6.84 -23.49 6.11
CA PRO A 572 -6.12 -22.60 7.02
C PRO A 572 -4.92 -21.84 6.45
N ASP A 573 -4.54 -22.12 5.20
CA ASP A 573 -3.45 -21.44 4.47
C ASP A 573 -3.99 -20.38 3.49
N THR A 574 -5.20 -19.85 3.75
CA THR A 574 -5.86 -18.83 2.93
C THR A 574 -5.85 -17.49 3.66
N LEU A 575 -5.32 -16.45 3.02
CA LEU A 575 -5.31 -15.07 3.51
C LEU A 575 -6.53 -14.33 2.95
N LEU A 576 -7.36 -13.79 3.84
CA LEU A 576 -8.60 -13.09 3.50
C LEU A 576 -8.43 -11.56 3.64
N LEU A 577 -8.63 -10.83 2.54
CA LEU A 577 -8.66 -9.37 2.46
C LEU A 577 -10.10 -8.89 2.33
N ALA A 578 -10.56 -8.06 3.26
CA ALA A 578 -11.82 -7.34 3.11
C ALA A 578 -11.57 -5.95 2.53
N GLU A 579 -12.19 -5.64 1.40
CA GLU A 579 -12.49 -4.26 1.08
C GLU A 579 -13.69 -3.83 1.93
N ALA A 580 -13.44 -3.11 3.01
CA ALA A 580 -14.49 -2.58 3.87
C ALA A 580 -14.20 -1.11 4.18
N PHE A 581 -15.26 -0.30 4.15
CA PHE A 581 -15.22 1.12 4.49
C PHE A 581 -16.17 1.41 5.66
N TRP A 582 -16.49 2.69 5.87
CA TRP A 582 -17.43 3.17 6.89
C TRP A 582 -16.96 2.96 8.33
N MET A 583 -15.64 3.11 8.57
CA MET A 583 -15.03 3.02 9.91
C MET A 583 -15.22 1.64 10.58
N MET A 584 -15.36 0.59 9.77
CA MET A 584 -15.58 -0.80 10.22
C MET A 584 -14.31 -1.65 10.23
N GLU A 585 -13.17 -1.07 9.90
CA GLU A 585 -11.92 -1.79 9.70
C GLU A 585 -11.56 -2.62 10.94
N GLY A 586 -11.61 -1.99 12.12
CA GLY A 586 -11.42 -2.67 13.40
C GLY A 586 -12.43 -3.80 13.65
N TYR A 587 -13.70 -3.61 13.29
CA TYR A 587 -14.74 -4.64 13.41
C TYR A 587 -14.46 -5.86 12.53
N PHE A 588 -14.06 -5.64 11.27
CA PHE A 588 -13.75 -6.71 10.32
C PHE A 588 -12.59 -7.58 10.77
N VAL A 589 -11.53 -6.97 11.30
CA VAL A 589 -10.33 -7.73 11.66
C VAL A 589 -10.38 -8.28 13.07
N ARG A 590 -10.90 -7.50 14.03
CA ARG A 590 -10.94 -7.87 15.45
C ARG A 590 -12.10 -8.79 15.77
N THR A 591 -13.30 -8.52 15.27
CA THR A 591 -14.51 -9.26 15.63
C THR A 591 -14.86 -10.33 14.60
N LEU A 592 -14.94 -9.95 13.31
CA LEU A 592 -15.25 -10.89 12.23
C LEU A 592 -14.07 -11.81 11.86
N GLY A 593 -12.85 -11.42 12.20
CA GLY A 593 -11.65 -12.25 12.04
C GLY A 593 -11.02 -12.23 10.65
N MET A 594 -11.32 -11.23 9.80
CA MET A 594 -10.60 -11.08 8.53
C MET A 594 -9.10 -10.90 8.77
N HIS A 595 -8.29 -11.50 7.89
CA HIS A 595 -6.84 -11.41 8.04
C HIS A 595 -6.37 -9.98 7.80
N ARG A 596 -6.88 -9.34 6.74
CA ARG A 596 -6.57 -7.96 6.39
C ARG A 596 -7.82 -7.19 5.99
N VAL A 597 -7.77 -5.86 6.14
CA VAL A 597 -8.82 -4.93 5.71
C VAL A 597 -8.22 -3.67 5.09
N TYR A 598 -8.89 -3.09 4.11
CA TYR A 598 -8.43 -1.86 3.46
C TYR A 598 -8.29 -0.70 4.45
N ASN A 599 -7.24 0.11 4.30
CA ASN A 599 -7.01 1.31 5.09
C ASN A 599 -7.06 2.54 4.17
N SER A 600 -8.27 3.01 3.86
CA SER A 600 -8.47 4.20 3.03
C SER A 600 -7.97 5.49 3.71
N ALA A 601 -7.85 5.48 5.05
CA ALA A 601 -7.30 6.61 5.81
C ALA A 601 -5.83 6.84 5.46
N PHE A 602 -5.05 5.78 5.23
CA PHE A 602 -3.66 5.88 4.78
C PHE A 602 -3.54 6.76 3.53
N MET A 603 -4.25 6.40 2.46
CA MET A 603 -4.16 7.09 1.19
C MET A 603 -4.71 8.52 1.29
N ASN A 604 -5.94 8.68 1.78
CA ASN A 604 -6.65 9.95 1.74
C ASN A 604 -6.05 11.01 2.66
N MET A 605 -5.66 10.64 3.89
CA MET A 605 -5.08 11.59 4.85
C MET A 605 -3.65 12.00 4.44
N LEU A 606 -2.81 11.05 3.98
CA LEU A 606 -1.44 11.38 3.56
C LEU A 606 -1.40 12.22 2.29
N LYS A 607 -2.29 11.95 1.33
CA LYS A 607 -2.45 12.77 0.10
C LYS A 607 -2.79 14.21 0.45
N ARG A 608 -3.76 14.41 1.35
CA ARG A 608 -4.26 15.73 1.77
C ARG A 608 -3.42 16.40 2.87
N GLU A 609 -2.33 15.78 3.30
CA GLU A 609 -1.44 16.26 4.38
C GLU A 609 -2.20 16.48 5.70
N GLU A 610 -3.24 15.69 5.95
CA GLU A 610 -3.98 15.65 7.22
C GLU A 610 -3.19 14.84 8.26
N ASN A 611 -1.91 15.19 8.44
CA ASN A 611 -0.93 14.37 9.14
C ASN A 611 -1.31 14.09 10.59
N PHE A 612 -1.84 15.10 11.28
CA PHE A 612 -2.41 14.97 12.63
C PHE A 612 -3.48 13.87 12.71
N LYS A 613 -4.41 13.81 11.76
CA LYS A 613 -5.50 12.81 11.78
C LYS A 613 -4.95 11.39 11.60
N TYR A 614 -3.99 11.21 10.69
CA TYR A 614 -3.41 9.90 10.45
C TYR A 614 -2.51 9.45 11.61
N ARG A 615 -1.73 10.37 12.21
CA ARG A 615 -0.98 10.09 13.44
C ARG A 615 -1.91 9.71 14.58
N ALA A 616 -2.99 10.45 14.80
CA ALA A 616 -4.01 10.12 15.80
C ALA A 616 -4.62 8.75 15.55
N THR A 617 -4.90 8.41 14.29
CA THR A 617 -5.40 7.10 13.88
C THR A 617 -4.45 5.96 14.27
N VAL A 618 -3.14 6.10 14.02
CA VAL A 618 -2.13 5.11 14.45
C VAL A 618 -2.07 5.03 15.97
N LYS A 619 -2.00 6.16 16.68
CA LYS A 619 -1.94 6.21 18.15
C LYS A 619 -3.16 5.56 18.81
N ASN A 620 -4.36 5.90 18.37
CA ASN A 620 -5.62 5.32 18.87
C ASN A 620 -5.65 3.81 18.65
N THR A 621 -5.14 3.34 17.50
CA THR A 621 -5.05 1.89 17.20
C THR A 621 -4.09 1.19 18.14
N LEU A 622 -2.91 1.77 18.40
CA LEU A 622 -1.93 1.20 19.34
C LEU A 622 -2.40 1.26 20.79
N GLU A 623 -3.13 2.30 21.19
CA GLU A 623 -3.68 2.43 22.54
C GLU A 623 -4.86 1.47 22.76
N PHE A 624 -5.67 1.19 21.74
CA PHE A 624 -6.78 0.25 21.84
C PHE A 624 -6.34 -1.22 21.68
N ASP A 625 -5.82 -1.57 20.50
CA ASP A 625 -5.37 -2.93 20.18
C ASP A 625 -4.36 -2.92 19.00
N PRO A 626 -3.05 -3.04 19.28
CA PRO A 626 -2.02 -3.04 18.24
C PRO A 626 -2.20 -4.13 17.18
N GLY A 627 -2.90 -5.22 17.50
CA GLY A 627 -3.18 -6.31 16.56
C GLY A 627 -3.99 -5.87 15.34
N ILE A 628 -4.71 -4.74 15.41
CA ILE A 628 -5.43 -4.15 14.28
C ILE A 628 -4.45 -3.53 13.27
N LEU A 629 -3.37 -2.87 13.73
CA LEU A 629 -2.44 -2.14 12.86
C LEU A 629 -1.79 -3.07 11.82
N LYS A 630 -1.35 -4.27 12.21
CA LYS A 630 -0.76 -5.26 11.28
C LYS A 630 -1.76 -5.84 10.28
N ARG A 631 -3.04 -5.51 10.40
CA ARG A 631 -4.10 -6.03 9.53
C ARG A 631 -4.58 -5.03 8.49
N TYR A 632 -4.08 -3.81 8.50
CA TYR A 632 -4.37 -2.85 7.44
C TYR A 632 -3.70 -3.23 6.13
N VAL A 633 -4.43 -3.07 5.03
CA VAL A 633 -3.87 -3.00 3.68
C VAL A 633 -3.59 -1.53 3.38
N ASN A 634 -2.32 -1.16 3.35
CA ASN A 634 -1.89 0.20 3.04
C ASN A 634 -1.61 0.27 1.53
N PHE A 635 -2.19 1.27 0.86
CA PHE A 635 -2.05 1.47 -0.59
C PHE A 635 -2.02 2.96 -0.93
N MET A 636 -1.41 3.30 -2.06
CA MET A 636 -1.41 4.65 -2.63
C MET A 636 -2.46 4.84 -3.71
N ASN A 637 -2.92 3.75 -4.32
CA ASN A 637 -4.10 3.69 -5.16
C ASN A 637 -4.65 2.26 -5.18
N ASN A 638 -5.89 2.14 -5.63
CA ASN A 638 -6.54 0.87 -5.95
C ASN A 638 -7.23 1.04 -7.33
N PRO A 639 -7.93 0.02 -7.86
CA PRO A 639 -8.60 0.12 -9.16
C PRO A 639 -9.68 1.21 -9.27
N ASP A 640 -10.33 1.55 -8.15
CA ASP A 640 -11.44 2.50 -8.12
C ASP A 640 -10.98 3.96 -7.88
N GLU A 641 -9.75 4.14 -7.40
CA GLU A 641 -9.13 5.43 -7.08
C GLU A 641 -8.25 5.96 -8.23
N GLU A 642 -7.93 7.26 -8.19
CA GLU A 642 -6.97 7.84 -9.13
C GLU A 642 -5.57 7.23 -8.98
N THR A 643 -4.78 7.26 -10.06
CA THR A 643 -3.43 6.66 -10.06
C THR A 643 -2.52 7.29 -9.00
N ALA A 644 -1.56 6.52 -8.47
CA ALA A 644 -0.65 7.03 -7.43
C ALA A 644 0.12 8.28 -7.90
N VAL A 645 0.47 8.36 -9.17
CA VAL A 645 1.12 9.55 -9.77
C VAL A 645 0.19 10.75 -9.79
N ALA A 646 -1.09 10.58 -10.18
CA ALA A 646 -2.06 11.68 -10.17
C ALA A 646 -2.31 12.20 -8.74
N GLN A 647 -2.21 11.32 -7.73
CA GLN A 647 -2.50 11.66 -6.35
C GLN A 647 -1.29 12.22 -5.56
N PHE A 648 -0.08 11.71 -5.80
CA PHE A 648 1.12 12.03 -5.01
C PHE A 648 2.27 12.63 -5.84
N GLY A 649 2.12 12.72 -7.16
CA GLY A 649 3.18 13.10 -8.09
C GLY A 649 4.22 11.99 -8.26
N LYS A 650 5.42 12.37 -8.73
CA LYS A 650 6.56 11.46 -8.98
C LYS A 650 7.80 11.78 -8.12
N GLY A 651 7.69 12.81 -7.29
CA GLY A 651 8.79 13.35 -6.49
C GLY A 651 8.91 12.73 -5.10
N ASP A 652 9.51 13.46 -4.16
CA ASP A 652 9.81 12.94 -2.82
C ASP A 652 8.55 12.59 -2.01
N LYS A 653 7.43 13.28 -2.19
CA LYS A 653 6.16 12.93 -1.53
C LYS A 653 5.70 11.51 -1.87
N TYR A 654 5.78 11.13 -3.15
CA TYR A 654 5.44 9.78 -3.60
C TYR A 654 6.31 8.74 -2.88
N PHE A 655 7.64 8.93 -2.88
CA PHE A 655 8.56 7.96 -2.27
C PHE A 655 8.51 7.94 -0.75
N GLY A 656 8.22 9.07 -0.11
CA GLY A 656 8.01 9.14 1.32
C GLY A 656 6.77 8.37 1.78
N VAL A 657 5.64 8.55 1.07
CA VAL A 657 4.41 7.77 1.33
C VAL A 657 4.62 6.28 0.97
N CYS A 658 5.30 5.98 -0.13
CA CYS A 658 5.63 4.60 -0.50
C CYS A 658 6.55 3.93 0.52
N THR A 659 7.49 4.67 1.12
CA THR A 659 8.34 4.20 2.22
C THR A 659 7.48 3.84 3.42
N LEU A 660 6.59 4.75 3.87
CA LEU A 660 5.64 4.44 4.93
C LEU A 660 4.81 3.18 4.63
N MET A 661 4.34 3.04 3.40
CA MET A 661 3.51 1.91 2.98
C MET A 661 4.24 0.58 3.17
N VAL A 662 5.53 0.51 2.81
CA VAL A 662 6.32 -0.74 2.88
C VAL A 662 6.96 -0.99 4.25
N THR A 663 7.16 0.04 5.08
CA THR A 663 7.82 -0.09 6.40
C THR A 663 6.88 -0.05 7.61
N MET A 664 5.60 0.27 7.43
CA MET A 664 4.59 0.12 8.48
C MET A 664 4.12 -1.35 8.62
N PRO A 665 3.67 -1.79 9.80
CA PRO A 665 2.91 -3.04 9.93
C PRO A 665 1.65 -2.99 9.05
N GLY A 666 1.26 -4.13 8.49
CA GLY A 666 0.16 -4.23 7.52
C GLY A 666 0.55 -4.96 6.24
N LEU A 667 -0.27 -4.86 5.21
CA LEU A 667 0.01 -5.42 3.88
C LEU A 667 0.17 -4.25 2.88
N PRO A 668 1.39 -4.00 2.36
CA PRO A 668 1.58 -3.02 1.28
C PRO A 668 1.02 -3.54 -0.04
N MET A 669 0.11 -2.79 -0.65
CA MET A 669 -0.46 -3.08 -1.96
C MET A 669 -0.11 -1.99 -2.98
N PHE A 670 0.49 -2.42 -4.09
CA PHE A 670 0.81 -1.57 -5.24
C PHE A 670 -0.26 -1.71 -6.31
N GLY A 671 -0.73 -0.57 -6.84
CA GLY A 671 -1.72 -0.54 -7.91
C GLY A 671 -1.11 -0.81 -9.29
N HIS A 672 -1.98 -1.12 -10.26
CA HIS A 672 -1.57 -1.29 -11.65
C HIS A 672 -0.89 0.00 -12.17
N GLY A 673 0.30 -0.14 -12.76
CA GLY A 673 1.02 0.98 -13.40
C GLY A 673 1.74 1.91 -12.42
N GLN A 674 1.65 1.65 -11.10
CA GLN A 674 2.24 2.51 -10.07
C GLN A 674 3.77 2.59 -10.17
N ILE A 675 4.44 1.47 -10.42
CA ILE A 675 5.91 1.40 -10.53
C ILE A 675 6.39 2.07 -11.82
N GLU A 676 5.66 1.83 -12.91
CA GLU A 676 5.94 2.36 -14.24
C GLU A 676 5.61 3.85 -14.36
N GLY A 677 4.77 4.37 -13.46
CA GLY A 677 4.36 5.78 -13.43
C GLY A 677 3.25 6.14 -14.41
N PHE A 678 2.40 5.16 -14.78
CA PHE A 678 1.27 5.35 -15.68
C PHE A 678 0.18 6.22 -15.05
N GLN A 679 -0.44 7.05 -15.87
CA GLN A 679 -1.45 8.03 -15.46
C GLN A 679 -2.86 7.60 -15.84
N GLU A 680 -3.03 6.74 -16.85
CA GLU A 680 -4.35 6.25 -17.24
C GLU A 680 -4.96 5.39 -16.13
N LYS A 681 -6.17 5.74 -15.72
CA LYS A 681 -7.00 4.95 -14.79
C LYS A 681 -7.83 3.95 -15.58
N TYR A 682 -7.78 2.68 -15.17
CA TYR A 682 -8.49 1.60 -15.83
C TYR A 682 -9.77 1.22 -15.06
N GLY A 683 -10.93 1.48 -15.66
CA GLY A 683 -12.19 0.92 -15.20
C GLY A 683 -12.29 -0.60 -15.43
N MET A 684 -13.29 -1.23 -14.83
CA MET A 684 -13.45 -2.70 -14.87
C MET A 684 -13.78 -3.27 -16.26
N GLU A 685 -14.17 -2.42 -17.22
CA GLU A 685 -14.45 -2.75 -18.63
C GLU A 685 -13.23 -2.70 -19.57
N PHE A 686 -12.09 -2.19 -19.13
CA PHE A 686 -10.96 -1.95 -20.02
C PHE A 686 -10.33 -3.27 -20.49
N THR A 687 -10.10 -3.37 -21.79
CA THR A 687 -9.45 -4.52 -22.44
C THR A 687 -8.00 -4.26 -22.80
N LYS A 688 -7.60 -2.99 -22.88
CA LYS A 688 -6.26 -2.49 -23.22
C LYS A 688 -6.11 -1.07 -22.67
N ALA A 689 -4.87 -0.59 -22.57
CA ALA A 689 -4.62 0.83 -22.38
C ALA A 689 -4.98 1.60 -23.65
N TYR A 690 -5.64 2.76 -23.52
CA TYR A 690 -5.89 3.66 -24.65
C TYR A 690 -4.78 4.69 -24.80
N TRP A 691 -4.06 4.98 -23.71
CA TRP A 691 -2.92 5.87 -23.73
C TRP A 691 -1.66 5.09 -24.05
N ASN A 692 -0.85 5.61 -24.98
CA ASN A 692 0.45 5.03 -25.30
C ASN A 692 1.51 5.61 -24.35
N GLU A 693 1.52 5.09 -23.11
CA GLU A 693 2.44 5.54 -22.06
C GLU A 693 3.74 4.74 -22.06
N THR A 694 4.87 5.42 -21.89
CA THR A 694 6.18 4.77 -21.68
C THR A 694 6.56 4.81 -20.20
N PRO A 695 7.13 3.74 -19.63
CA PRO A 695 7.57 3.74 -18.24
C PRO A 695 8.56 4.86 -17.94
N ASP A 696 8.41 5.49 -16.78
CA ASP A 696 9.27 6.56 -16.30
C ASP A 696 10.57 5.97 -15.70
N LEU A 697 11.68 6.06 -16.44
CA LEU A 697 12.94 5.45 -16.04
C LEU A 697 13.51 6.01 -14.73
N ASP A 698 13.34 7.32 -14.47
CA ASP A 698 13.83 7.94 -13.24
C ASP A 698 13.04 7.44 -12.03
N LEU A 699 11.72 7.31 -12.18
CA LEU A 699 10.85 6.72 -11.17
C LEU A 699 11.22 5.26 -10.90
N LEU A 700 11.47 4.47 -11.94
CA LEU A 700 11.87 3.06 -11.84
C LEU A 700 13.21 2.90 -11.10
N GLU A 701 14.24 3.66 -11.50
CA GLU A 701 15.55 3.59 -10.84
C GLU A 701 15.47 4.02 -9.38
N LYS A 702 14.61 5.01 -9.05
CA LYS A 702 14.39 5.40 -7.67
C LYS A 702 13.64 4.34 -6.86
N HIS A 703 12.68 3.59 -7.43
CA HIS A 703 12.09 2.41 -6.76
C HIS A 703 13.15 1.33 -6.48
N LYS A 704 14.01 1.03 -7.46
CA LYS A 704 15.09 0.05 -7.30
C LYS A 704 16.06 0.42 -6.19
N ARG A 705 16.37 1.71 -6.05
CA ARG A 705 17.29 2.23 -5.03
C ARG A 705 16.64 2.34 -3.65
N ASP A 706 15.43 2.86 -3.56
CA ASP A 706 14.86 3.32 -2.29
C ASP A 706 13.78 2.38 -1.71
N ILE A 707 13.02 1.65 -2.55
CA ILE A 707 11.83 0.89 -2.12
C ILE A 707 12.06 -0.63 -2.14
N PHE A 708 12.55 -1.19 -3.26
CA PHE A 708 12.71 -2.64 -3.39
C PHE A 708 13.64 -3.28 -2.35
N PRO A 709 14.74 -2.63 -1.90
CA PRO A 709 15.54 -3.15 -0.79
C PRO A 709 14.75 -3.28 0.52
N LEU A 710 13.83 -2.33 0.80
CA LEU A 710 12.98 -2.36 1.99
C LEU A 710 11.93 -3.46 1.89
N MET A 711 11.35 -3.68 0.70
CA MET A 711 10.41 -4.78 0.45
C MET A 711 11.05 -6.15 0.70
N LYS A 712 12.32 -6.35 0.31
CA LYS A 712 13.07 -7.59 0.60
C LYS A 712 13.31 -7.80 2.11
N LYS A 713 13.26 -6.73 2.89
CA LYS A 713 13.35 -6.73 4.36
C LYS A 713 11.98 -6.62 5.06
N ARG A 714 10.88 -6.91 4.35
CA ARG A 714 9.50 -6.82 4.87
C ARG A 714 9.32 -7.46 6.25
N TYR A 715 10.02 -8.56 6.52
CA TYR A 715 9.97 -9.30 7.79
C TYR A 715 10.32 -8.47 9.03
N ILE A 716 11.16 -7.44 8.90
CA ILE A 716 11.54 -6.53 10.01
C ILE A 716 10.38 -5.58 10.36
N PHE A 717 9.55 -5.27 9.38
CA PHE A 717 8.53 -4.22 9.45
C PHE A 717 7.11 -4.77 9.67
N ALA A 718 6.90 -6.09 9.53
CA ALA A 718 5.57 -6.67 9.33
C ALA A 718 4.74 -6.80 10.60
N GLU A 719 5.42 -7.03 11.72
CA GLU A 719 4.78 -7.35 13.00
C GLU A 719 4.65 -6.11 13.90
N VAL A 720 3.71 -6.19 14.85
CA VAL A 720 3.43 -5.11 15.81
C VAL A 720 4.07 -5.33 17.18
N GLU A 721 4.50 -6.55 17.49
CA GLU A 721 5.02 -6.92 18.82
C GLU A 721 6.09 -5.95 19.34
N ASN A 722 7.10 -5.68 18.52
CA ASN A 722 8.19 -4.75 18.82
C ASN A 722 8.01 -3.36 18.16
N PHE A 723 6.87 -3.10 17.52
CA PHE A 723 6.62 -1.83 16.84
C PHE A 723 6.35 -0.73 17.85
N ARG A 724 7.10 0.38 17.80
CA ARG A 724 6.87 1.54 18.67
C ARG A 724 6.80 2.80 17.82
N PHE A 725 5.75 3.60 18.06
CA PHE A 725 5.52 4.88 17.39
C PHE A 725 5.94 6.03 18.33
N TYR A 726 6.50 7.10 17.77
CA TYR A 726 7.05 8.22 18.57
C TYR A 726 6.46 9.57 18.16
N ASP A 727 6.41 10.46 19.14
CA ASP A 727 6.25 11.89 18.91
C ASP A 727 7.63 12.52 18.69
N VAL A 728 7.75 13.34 17.65
CA VAL A 728 8.96 14.14 17.38
C VAL A 728 8.78 15.48 18.07
N TRP A 729 9.60 15.73 19.09
CA TRP A 729 9.51 16.93 19.92
C TRP A 729 10.45 18.01 19.44
N ASP A 730 9.90 19.19 19.16
CA ASP A 730 10.65 20.40 18.84
C ASP A 730 10.22 21.51 19.81
N ASN A 731 11.17 22.01 20.62
CA ASN A 731 10.94 23.09 21.58
C ASN A 731 9.68 22.92 22.47
N GLY A 732 9.42 21.69 22.92
CA GLY A 732 8.29 21.35 23.79
C GLY A 732 6.95 21.19 23.07
N ARG A 733 6.92 21.20 21.73
CA ARG A 733 5.74 20.90 20.92
C ARG A 733 5.98 19.65 20.08
N VAL A 734 4.92 18.88 19.84
CA VAL A 734 4.97 17.74 18.92
C VAL A 734 4.85 18.26 17.49
N ASN A 735 5.78 17.82 16.62
CA ASN A 735 5.65 18.04 15.19
C ASN A 735 4.76 16.95 14.58
N GLU A 736 3.52 17.32 14.27
CA GLU A 736 2.52 16.39 13.73
C GLU A 736 2.73 16.04 12.25
N ASN A 737 3.72 16.62 11.58
CA ASN A 737 4.02 16.32 10.17
C ASN A 737 5.03 15.18 10.01
N VAL A 738 5.77 14.84 11.07
CA VAL A 738 6.81 13.80 11.02
C VAL A 738 6.28 12.49 11.59
N TYR A 739 6.38 11.41 10.82
CA TYR A 739 6.17 10.05 11.27
C TYR A 739 7.50 9.47 11.75
N ALA A 740 7.52 8.89 12.94
CA ALA A 740 8.71 8.29 13.53
C ALA A 740 8.35 7.00 14.25
N TYR A 741 9.00 5.90 13.90
CA TYR A 741 8.75 4.59 14.52
C TYR A 741 9.96 3.67 14.44
N SER A 742 9.99 2.68 15.33
CA SER A 742 10.98 1.62 15.34
C SER A 742 10.30 0.26 15.29
N ASN A 743 11.02 -0.72 14.74
CA ASN A 743 10.59 -2.11 14.77
C ASN A 743 11.80 -3.05 14.80
N ARG A 744 11.58 -4.29 15.24
CA ARG A 744 12.64 -5.29 15.42
C ARG A 744 12.13 -6.70 15.11
N PHE A 745 12.98 -7.48 14.46
CA PHE A 745 12.81 -8.91 14.26
C PHE A 745 14.11 -9.65 14.58
N GLY A 746 14.11 -10.46 15.64
CA GLY A 746 15.35 -11.05 16.18
C GLY A 746 16.36 -9.97 16.57
N ASP A 747 17.57 -10.06 16.04
CA ASP A 747 18.64 -9.08 16.26
C ASP A 747 18.65 -7.93 15.24
N GLU A 748 17.78 -7.97 14.21
CA GLU A 748 17.68 -6.88 13.23
C GLU A 748 16.69 -5.83 13.71
N ARG A 749 17.13 -4.57 13.70
CA ARG A 749 16.35 -3.41 14.17
C ARG A 749 16.23 -2.38 13.05
N SER A 750 15.17 -1.58 13.11
CA SER A 750 14.92 -0.50 12.17
C SER A 750 14.35 0.72 12.88
N ILE A 751 14.64 1.91 12.34
CA ILE A 751 14.00 3.17 12.72
C ILE A 751 13.65 3.90 11.43
N VAL A 752 12.42 4.38 11.31
CA VAL A 752 11.92 5.06 10.12
C VAL A 752 11.45 6.45 10.50
N PHE A 753 11.83 7.42 9.67
CA PHE A 753 11.38 8.79 9.74
C PHE A 753 10.82 9.23 8.40
N TYR A 754 9.73 9.99 8.41
CA TYR A 754 9.20 10.64 7.21
C TYR A 754 8.51 11.96 7.54
N ASN A 755 8.86 13.02 6.83
CA ASN A 755 8.22 14.33 6.92
C ASN A 755 7.20 14.50 5.79
N ASN A 756 5.89 14.42 6.06
CA ASN A 756 4.86 14.49 5.01
C ASN A 756 4.38 15.92 4.69
N VAL A 757 5.28 16.90 4.72
CA VAL A 757 5.04 18.28 4.24
C VAL A 757 6.30 18.80 3.54
N TYR A 758 6.16 19.92 2.83
CA TYR A 758 7.26 20.58 2.13
C TYR A 758 8.23 21.33 3.08
N ASP A 759 7.75 21.76 4.25
CA ASP A 759 8.58 22.48 5.22
C ASP A 759 9.60 21.55 5.88
N GLN A 760 10.77 22.09 6.21
CA GLN A 760 11.80 21.38 6.97
C GLN A 760 11.31 21.09 8.40
N ALA A 761 11.64 19.89 8.90
CA ALA A 761 11.27 19.45 10.23
C ALA A 761 12.51 18.95 10.99
N SER A 762 12.57 19.23 12.29
CA SER A 762 13.59 18.66 13.17
C SER A 762 13.05 18.46 14.57
N GLY A 763 13.70 17.59 15.35
CA GLY A 763 13.30 17.36 16.74
C GLY A 763 13.88 16.07 17.30
N TRP A 764 13.49 15.74 18.53
CA TRP A 764 13.95 14.56 19.26
C TRP A 764 12.86 13.52 19.38
N ILE A 765 13.22 12.25 19.23
CA ILE A 765 12.41 11.11 19.67
C ILE A 765 13.06 10.44 20.88
N ASN A 766 12.27 10.08 21.89
CA ASN A 766 12.77 9.27 23.01
C ASN A 766 11.70 8.30 23.50
N ARG A 767 10.63 8.80 24.13
CA ARG A 767 9.56 7.95 24.65
C ARG A 767 8.50 7.66 23.58
N SER A 768 8.11 6.40 23.45
CA SER A 768 7.04 5.98 22.55
C SER A 768 5.68 6.49 23.02
N THR A 769 4.72 6.53 22.10
CA THR A 769 3.31 6.68 22.43
C THR A 769 2.82 5.47 23.23
N LYS A 770 1.63 5.59 23.83
CA LYS A 770 1.01 4.48 24.55
C LYS A 770 0.80 3.29 23.62
N TYR A 771 1.06 2.11 24.16
CA TYR A 771 0.91 0.83 23.48
C TYR A 771 0.15 -0.13 24.41
N ALA A 772 -0.97 -0.68 23.94
CA ALA A 772 -1.74 -1.67 24.70
C ALA A 772 -1.06 -3.04 24.69
N LYS A 773 -0.83 -3.57 25.89
CA LYS A 773 -0.25 -4.89 26.13
C LYS A 773 -1.22 -5.71 26.95
N LYS A 774 -1.56 -6.89 26.42
CA LYS A 774 -2.45 -7.85 27.08
C LYS A 774 -1.62 -8.82 27.91
N ASP A 775 -2.03 -9.02 29.15
CA ASP A 775 -1.50 -10.09 30.00
C ASP A 775 -2.12 -11.46 29.64
N GLU A 776 -1.66 -12.54 30.28
CA GLU A 776 -2.18 -13.90 30.06
C GLU A 776 -3.67 -14.06 30.40
N ASN A 777 -4.23 -13.15 31.22
CA ASN A 777 -5.64 -13.14 31.61
C ASN A 777 -6.51 -12.23 30.72
N GLY A 778 -5.91 -11.59 29.71
CA GLY A 778 -6.60 -10.66 28.80
C GLY A 778 -6.78 -9.24 29.33
N ASN A 779 -6.20 -8.88 30.48
CA ASN A 779 -6.24 -7.50 30.96
C ASN A 779 -5.31 -6.62 30.13
N ILE A 780 -5.80 -5.45 29.74
CA ILE A 780 -5.03 -4.48 28.97
C ILE A 780 -4.30 -3.54 29.93
N THR A 781 -2.98 -3.47 29.78
CA THR A 781 -2.13 -2.43 30.39
C THR A 781 -1.52 -1.58 29.29
N HIS A 782 -1.18 -0.33 29.59
CA HIS A 782 -0.50 0.54 28.62
C HIS A 782 0.97 0.71 29.02
N GLU A 783 1.87 0.50 28.07
CA GLU A 783 3.30 0.76 28.23
C GLU A 783 3.78 1.88 27.30
N CYS A 784 4.81 2.60 27.74
CA CYS A 784 5.58 3.54 26.93
C CYS A 784 7.05 3.24 27.18
N LEU A 785 7.82 2.96 26.12
CA LEU A 785 9.24 2.61 26.21
C LEU A 785 10.11 3.78 25.76
N THR A 786 11.32 3.90 26.31
CA THR A 786 12.37 4.73 25.71
C THR A 786 12.83 4.11 24.38
N LEU A 787 13.52 4.89 23.55
CA LEU A 787 14.07 4.38 22.30
C LEU A 787 15.08 3.26 22.54
N GLY A 788 15.89 3.37 23.60
CA GLY A 788 16.85 2.34 23.98
C GLY A 788 16.19 1.03 24.44
N GLU A 789 15.10 1.11 25.19
CA GLU A 789 14.31 -0.06 25.61
C GLU A 789 13.62 -0.73 24.41
N ALA A 790 12.99 0.06 23.52
CA ALA A 790 12.30 -0.44 22.35
C ALA A 790 13.22 -1.15 21.34
N LEU A 791 14.46 -0.66 21.20
CA LEU A 791 15.48 -1.27 20.35
C LEU A 791 16.20 -2.43 21.02
N ASP A 792 15.95 -2.68 22.31
CA ASP A 792 16.67 -3.68 23.12
C ASP A 792 18.19 -3.53 22.98
N ILE A 793 18.67 -2.35 23.35
CA ILE A 793 20.10 -2.02 23.37
C ILE A 793 20.57 -1.80 24.82
N PRO A 794 21.82 -2.18 25.16
CA PRO A 794 22.33 -2.08 26.52
C PRO A 794 22.47 -0.62 26.97
N ASN A 795 22.20 -0.36 28.25
CA ASN A 795 22.35 0.97 28.87
C ASN A 795 23.70 1.06 29.60
N GLU A 796 24.80 1.06 28.84
CA GLU A 796 26.18 1.03 29.36
C GLU A 796 27.03 2.14 28.73
N ASP A 797 27.99 2.69 29.50
CA ASP A 797 28.82 3.85 29.10
C ASP A 797 29.87 3.53 28.02
N ASN A 798 30.33 2.28 27.99
CA ASN A 798 31.35 1.79 27.07
C ASN A 798 30.74 1.08 25.84
N LYS A 799 29.45 1.28 25.58
CA LYS A 799 28.78 0.68 24.42
C LYS A 799 28.24 1.76 23.48
N TYR A 800 28.44 1.50 22.19
CA TYR A 800 28.08 2.41 21.10
C TYR A 800 27.16 1.71 20.11
N LEU A 801 26.17 2.44 19.64
CA LEU A 801 25.23 2.02 18.62
C LEU A 801 25.74 2.48 17.26
N ILE A 802 25.97 1.54 16.35
CA ILE A 802 26.29 1.80 14.95
C ILE A 802 25.07 1.48 14.10
N PHE A 803 24.73 2.34 13.16
CA PHE A 803 23.64 2.13 12.21
C PHE A 803 23.92 2.80 10.88
N GLN A 804 23.25 2.34 9.83
CA GLN A 804 23.38 2.88 8.48
C GLN A 804 22.07 3.54 8.06
N GLU A 805 22.14 4.72 7.45
CA GLU A 805 21.00 5.32 6.75
C GLU A 805 20.92 4.73 5.32
N GLN A 806 19.78 4.14 4.98
CA GLN A 806 19.61 3.28 3.81
C GLN A 806 19.83 4.01 2.48
N LYS A 807 19.40 5.27 2.36
CA LYS A 807 19.43 6.01 1.09
C LYS A 807 20.82 6.54 0.75
N THR A 808 21.52 7.09 1.74
CA THR A 808 22.87 7.64 1.60
C THR A 808 23.96 6.59 1.74
N GLY A 809 23.66 5.46 2.38
CA GLY A 809 24.63 4.42 2.71
C GLY A 809 25.62 4.82 3.81
N LEU A 810 25.46 5.99 4.42
CA LEU A 810 26.35 6.47 5.47
C LEU A 810 26.08 5.76 6.80
N TRP A 811 27.16 5.45 7.50
CA TRP A 811 27.16 4.89 8.83
C TRP A 811 27.33 5.97 9.89
N PHE A 812 26.61 5.80 10.99
CA PHE A 812 26.60 6.70 12.12
C PHE A 812 26.91 5.93 13.40
N ILE A 813 27.47 6.61 14.38
CA ILE A 813 27.74 6.08 15.72
C ILE A 813 27.12 6.99 16.78
N ARG A 814 26.48 6.39 17.79
CA ARG A 814 25.88 7.08 18.95
C ARG A 814 26.21 6.33 20.24
N SER A 815 26.25 7.02 21.37
CA SER A 815 26.38 6.35 22.68
C SER A 815 25.08 5.63 23.02
N CYS A 816 25.14 4.36 23.45
CA CYS A 816 23.94 3.65 23.88
C CYS A 816 23.30 4.30 25.11
N ARG A 817 24.11 4.81 26.05
CA ARG A 817 23.63 5.57 27.22
C ARG A 817 22.85 6.81 26.80
N ASP A 818 23.37 7.55 25.81
CA ASP A 818 22.75 8.79 25.31
C ASP A 818 21.39 8.51 24.63
N ILE A 819 21.29 7.42 23.86
CA ILE A 819 20.01 6.98 23.26
C ILE A 819 18.95 6.66 24.34
N HIS A 820 19.35 6.06 25.46
CA HIS A 820 18.42 5.82 26.60
C HIS A 820 18.00 7.11 27.30
N GLN A 821 18.92 8.06 27.47
CA GLN A 821 18.67 9.29 28.24
C GLN A 821 17.96 10.38 27.42
N ASN A 822 18.52 10.71 26.26
CA ASN A 822 18.10 11.84 25.42
C ASN A 822 17.34 11.39 24.17
N GLY A 823 17.52 10.13 23.75
CA GLY A 823 16.90 9.61 22.54
C GLY A 823 17.71 9.93 21.28
N LEU A 824 17.03 10.13 20.16
CA LEU A 824 17.67 10.41 18.86
C LEU A 824 17.14 11.71 18.26
N TYR A 825 18.06 12.60 17.89
CA TYR A 825 17.75 13.80 17.11
C TYR A 825 17.61 13.46 15.63
N VAL A 826 16.58 14.02 15.01
CA VAL A 826 16.31 13.89 13.58
C VAL A 826 16.13 15.26 12.94
N HIS A 827 16.59 15.36 11.69
CA HIS A 827 16.42 16.53 10.84
C HIS A 827 16.09 16.06 9.43
N LEU A 828 14.97 16.56 8.89
CA LEU A 828 14.38 16.15 7.62
C LEU A 828 14.02 17.39 6.81
N ASN A 829 14.43 17.42 5.55
CA ASN A 829 13.91 18.37 4.57
C ASN A 829 12.45 18.03 4.21
N GLY A 830 11.84 18.88 3.37
CA GLY A 830 10.48 18.64 2.88
C GLY A 830 10.34 17.29 2.17
N PHE A 831 9.33 16.51 2.53
CA PHE A 831 9.09 15.16 1.99
C PHE A 831 10.26 14.17 2.15
N GLU A 832 11.25 14.49 3.00
CA GLU A 832 12.37 13.59 3.24
C GLU A 832 11.95 12.41 4.13
N TYR A 833 12.39 11.23 3.73
CA TYR A 833 12.34 10.01 4.52
C TYR A 833 13.76 9.52 4.80
N GLN A 834 13.96 8.97 5.99
CA GLN A 834 15.21 8.33 6.41
C GLN A 834 14.88 6.98 7.04
N VAL A 835 15.56 5.94 6.58
CA VAL A 835 15.38 4.58 7.09
C VAL A 835 16.72 4.10 7.64
N LEU A 836 16.78 3.94 8.96
CA LEU A 836 17.97 3.46 9.66
C LEU A 836 17.91 1.93 9.79
N LEU A 837 18.92 1.26 9.24
CA LEU A 837 19.07 -0.19 9.21
C LEU A 837 20.45 -0.59 9.73
N ASN A 838 20.73 -1.90 9.73
CA ASN A 838 22.01 -2.48 10.14
C ASN A 838 22.45 -2.00 11.53
N ILE A 839 21.48 -1.85 12.43
CA ILE A 839 21.66 -1.30 13.76
C ILE A 839 22.27 -2.39 14.66
N SER A 840 23.49 -2.13 15.14
CA SER A 840 24.24 -3.06 16.00
C SER A 840 24.96 -2.31 17.13
N CYS A 841 25.21 -3.01 18.23
CA CYS A 841 25.97 -2.48 19.35
C CYS A 841 27.40 -3.00 19.33
N VAL A 842 28.35 -2.10 19.52
CA VAL A 842 29.77 -2.42 19.71
C VAL A 842 30.22 -1.99 21.09
N SER A 843 31.15 -2.76 21.66
CA SER A 843 31.79 -2.43 22.93
C SER A 843 33.14 -1.80 22.70
N ASP A 844 33.43 -0.75 23.46
CA ASP A 844 34.77 -0.19 23.50
C ASP A 844 35.71 -1.12 24.27
N ASP A 845 36.93 -1.22 23.77
CA ASP A 845 38.02 -1.96 24.43
C ASP A 845 38.90 -0.98 25.23
N GLU A 846 40.02 -1.46 25.79
CA GLU A 846 40.96 -0.64 26.58
C GLU A 846 41.52 0.56 25.79
N THR A 847 41.46 0.53 24.45
CA THR A 847 41.94 1.63 23.59
C THR A 847 40.94 2.79 23.50
N GLY A 848 39.67 2.57 23.86
CA GLY A 848 38.62 3.60 23.79
C GLY A 848 38.29 4.04 22.36
N LYS A 849 38.52 3.17 21.37
CA LYS A 849 38.50 3.55 19.96
C LYS A 849 37.16 4.07 19.46
N TYR A 850 36.06 3.47 19.92
CA TYR A 850 34.72 3.85 19.49
C TYR A 850 34.27 5.15 20.16
N ARG A 851 34.69 5.40 21.41
CA ARG A 851 34.50 6.70 22.07
C ARG A 851 35.14 7.84 21.28
N VAL A 852 36.42 7.67 20.91
CA VAL A 852 37.14 8.71 20.16
C VAL A 852 36.48 8.94 18.79
N LEU A 853 36.06 7.89 18.10
CA LEU A 853 35.32 8.03 16.84
C LEU A 853 34.00 8.80 17.04
N TYR A 854 33.21 8.41 18.03
CA TYR A 854 31.95 9.06 18.37
C TYR A 854 32.13 10.57 18.61
N GLU A 855 33.10 10.94 19.44
CA GLU A 855 33.43 12.34 19.76
C GLU A 855 33.94 13.10 18.52
N THR A 856 34.75 12.46 17.68
CA THR A 856 35.34 13.07 16.48
C THR A 856 34.30 13.31 15.38
N LEU A 857 33.39 12.36 15.18
CA LEU A 857 32.32 12.48 14.19
C LEU A 857 31.27 13.50 14.64
N ASN A 858 31.01 13.60 15.95
CA ASN A 858 30.06 14.54 16.53
C ASN A 858 28.72 14.57 15.78
N GLY A 859 28.15 13.39 15.55
CA GLY A 859 26.89 13.24 14.82
C GLY A 859 27.00 13.02 13.31
N ARG A 860 28.13 13.35 12.68
CA ARG A 860 28.34 13.18 11.22
C ARG A 860 28.42 11.70 10.81
N GLY A 861 27.89 11.40 9.62
CA GLY A 861 27.98 10.06 9.02
C GLY A 861 29.28 9.86 8.23
N VAL A 862 29.69 8.60 8.07
CA VAL A 862 30.87 8.20 7.29
C VAL A 862 30.52 7.03 6.35
N PRO A 863 31.17 6.89 5.18
CA PRO A 863 30.89 5.77 4.28
C PRO A 863 31.24 4.40 4.87
N ASP A 864 32.20 4.34 5.79
CA ASP A 864 32.71 3.11 6.40
C ASP A 864 33.29 3.41 7.78
N ILE A 865 32.82 2.70 8.81
CA ILE A 865 33.26 2.89 10.21
C ILE A 865 34.71 2.45 10.41
N ASP A 866 35.13 1.34 9.80
CA ASP A 866 36.48 0.81 9.96
C ASP A 866 37.52 1.71 9.32
N ILE A 867 37.20 2.30 8.16
CA ILE A 867 38.05 3.31 7.53
C ILE A 867 38.12 4.57 8.40
N ALA A 868 37.00 5.04 8.94
CA ALA A 868 36.98 6.23 9.79
C ALA A 868 37.79 6.02 11.08
N LEU A 869 37.71 4.85 11.71
CA LEU A 869 38.57 4.47 12.83
C LEU A 869 40.04 4.55 12.42
N LYS A 870 40.42 3.93 11.29
CA LYS A 870 41.80 3.96 10.80
C LYS A 870 42.31 5.38 10.53
N GLU A 871 41.51 6.27 9.96
CA GLU A 871 41.89 7.68 9.76
C GLU A 871 42.18 8.41 11.07
N ILE A 872 41.55 8.01 12.18
CA ILE A 872 41.82 8.57 13.51
C ILE A 872 43.08 7.95 14.12
N PHE A 873 43.17 6.62 14.21
CA PHE A 873 44.29 5.95 14.90
C PHE A 873 45.60 6.01 14.12
N LEU A 874 45.52 6.04 12.79
CA LEU A 874 46.68 6.14 11.92
C LEU A 874 46.91 7.58 11.45
N LYS A 875 46.26 8.58 12.07
CA LYS A 875 46.31 9.99 11.65
C LYS A 875 47.73 10.50 11.44
N ASP A 876 48.62 10.27 12.40
CA ASP A 876 50.01 10.73 12.30
C ASP A 876 50.78 9.99 11.21
N LEU A 877 50.55 8.68 11.04
CA LEU A 877 51.15 7.87 9.98
C LEU A 877 50.66 8.30 8.59
N TYR A 878 49.36 8.50 8.43
CA TYR A 878 48.76 8.98 7.20
C TYR A 878 49.18 10.41 6.86
N ARG A 879 49.30 11.30 7.86
CA ARG A 879 49.85 12.64 7.65
C ARG A 879 51.29 12.57 7.18
N ALA A 880 52.15 11.83 7.89
CA ALA A 880 53.55 11.68 7.50
C ALA A 880 53.72 11.07 6.10
N LEU A 881 52.88 10.07 5.76
CA LEU A 881 52.83 9.52 4.41
C LEU A 881 52.39 10.56 3.39
N THR A 882 51.32 11.32 3.66
CA THR A 882 50.78 12.34 2.74
C THR A 882 51.77 13.48 2.51
N ASP A 883 52.44 13.94 3.56
CA ASP A 883 53.47 14.97 3.48
C ASP A 883 54.66 14.48 2.64
N PHE A 884 55.09 13.22 2.83
CA PHE A 884 56.15 12.63 2.01
C PHE A 884 55.70 12.38 0.56
N ALA A 885 54.49 11.87 0.37
CA ALA A 885 53.80 11.58 -0.89
C ALA A 885 53.26 12.86 -1.57
N SER A 886 54.04 13.94 -1.52
CA SER A 886 53.67 15.26 -2.06
C SER A 886 53.52 15.25 -3.59
N ARG A 887 52.65 16.14 -4.10
CA ARG A 887 52.48 16.34 -5.55
C ARG A 887 53.79 16.71 -6.25
N GLU A 888 54.62 17.54 -5.61
CA GLU A 888 55.95 17.92 -6.15
C GLU A 888 56.83 16.68 -6.39
N LEU A 889 56.80 15.71 -5.48
CA LEU A 889 57.60 14.50 -5.59
C LEU A 889 57.09 13.57 -6.71
N PHE A 890 55.78 13.31 -6.77
CA PHE A 890 55.20 12.46 -7.82
C PHE A 890 55.38 13.08 -9.21
N ASP A 891 55.01 14.35 -9.38
CA ASP A 891 55.15 15.05 -10.67
C ASP A 891 56.64 15.15 -11.05
N GLY A 892 57.50 15.44 -10.09
CA GLY A 892 58.94 15.56 -10.33
C GLY A 892 59.59 14.25 -10.78
N ILE A 893 59.21 13.12 -10.18
CA ILE A 893 59.68 11.78 -10.60
C ILE A 893 59.07 11.37 -11.94
N ALA A 894 57.78 11.64 -12.16
CA ALA A 894 57.12 11.40 -13.45
C ALA A 894 57.81 12.16 -14.59
N VAL A 895 58.14 13.44 -14.37
CA VAL A 895 58.89 14.26 -15.34
C VAL A 895 60.32 13.75 -15.52
N ALA A 896 60.99 13.30 -14.46
CA ALA A 896 62.32 12.70 -14.57
C ALA A 896 62.32 11.42 -15.42
N CYS A 897 61.24 10.65 -15.37
CA CYS A 897 61.05 9.42 -16.15
C CYS A 897 60.69 9.68 -17.63
N MET A 898 60.21 10.88 -18.00
CA MET A 898 59.90 11.23 -19.39
C MET A 898 61.17 11.39 -20.24
N SER A 899 61.08 11.01 -21.53
CA SER A 899 62.12 11.28 -22.51
C SER A 899 62.28 12.79 -22.77
N LYS A 900 63.44 13.20 -23.30
CA LYS A 900 63.70 14.61 -23.65
C LYS A 900 62.73 15.12 -24.72
N GLU A 901 62.32 14.23 -25.63
CA GLU A 901 61.38 14.48 -26.72
C GLU A 901 59.96 14.71 -26.16
N GLU A 902 59.50 13.87 -25.23
CA GLU A 902 58.19 14.03 -24.56
C GLU A 902 58.10 15.31 -23.74
N ARG A 903 59.17 15.65 -23.00
CA ARG A 903 59.22 16.90 -22.22
C ARG A 903 59.12 18.13 -23.12
N LYS A 904 59.81 18.12 -24.26
CA LYS A 904 59.71 19.19 -25.27
C LYS A 904 58.31 19.26 -25.89
N ALA A 905 57.72 18.12 -26.24
CA ALA A 905 56.38 18.05 -26.84
C ALA A 905 55.30 18.60 -25.89
N LYS A 906 55.44 18.37 -24.57
CA LYS A 906 54.50 18.84 -23.54
C LYS A 906 54.86 20.20 -22.92
N ASN A 907 55.93 20.86 -23.40
CA ASN A 907 56.45 22.13 -22.86
C ASN A 907 56.75 22.09 -21.34
N ILE A 908 57.28 20.96 -20.85
CA ILE A 908 57.59 20.73 -19.44
C ILE A 908 59.06 21.04 -19.16
N LYS A 909 59.36 21.78 -18.08
CA LYS A 909 60.73 22.09 -17.66
C LYS A 909 61.43 20.86 -17.08
N ASP A 910 62.74 20.77 -17.29
CA ASP A 910 63.56 19.67 -16.77
C ASP A 910 63.62 19.71 -15.23
N VAL A 911 63.56 18.55 -14.59
CA VAL A 911 63.60 18.42 -13.13
C VAL A 911 64.93 17.78 -12.73
N LYS A 912 65.72 18.51 -11.94
CA LYS A 912 66.95 17.96 -11.35
C LYS A 912 66.59 17.07 -10.17
N LEU A 913 66.50 15.76 -10.43
CA LEU A 913 66.06 14.74 -9.47
C LEU A 913 66.82 14.77 -8.14
N SER A 914 68.14 15.03 -8.16
CA SER A 914 68.94 15.17 -6.93
C SER A 914 68.46 16.28 -6.02
N ASP A 915 68.06 17.42 -6.60
CA ASP A 915 67.65 18.60 -5.83
C ASP A 915 66.22 18.42 -5.30
N LEU A 916 65.37 17.73 -6.07
CA LEU A 916 64.03 17.32 -5.62
C LEU A 916 64.14 16.37 -4.41
N LEU A 917 64.94 15.31 -4.53
CA LEU A 917 65.11 14.32 -3.46
C LEU A 917 65.71 14.94 -2.20
N GLU A 918 66.69 15.84 -2.32
CA GLU A 918 67.27 16.50 -1.13
C GLU A 918 66.25 17.41 -0.43
N ARG A 919 65.34 18.07 -1.17
CA ARG A 919 64.25 18.87 -0.59
C ARG A 919 63.24 18.04 0.19
N VAL A 920 62.87 16.86 -0.32
CA VAL A 920 61.86 15.99 0.32
C VAL A 920 62.44 15.05 1.38
N LYS A 921 63.78 14.94 1.48
CA LYS A 921 64.48 14.08 2.45
C LYS A 921 63.98 14.24 3.90
N PRO A 922 63.77 15.46 4.44
CA PRO A 922 63.26 15.61 5.79
C PRO A 922 61.89 14.95 6.00
N LEU A 923 60.99 15.08 5.01
CA LEU A 923 59.63 14.51 5.06
C LEU A 923 59.68 12.97 5.01
N GLY A 924 60.58 12.41 4.19
CA GLY A 924 60.81 10.97 4.14
C GLY A 924 61.35 10.40 5.45
N ILE A 925 62.30 11.10 6.09
CA ILE A 925 62.82 10.70 7.41
C ILE A 925 61.71 10.73 8.46
N THR A 926 60.89 11.78 8.50
CA THR A 926 59.74 11.86 9.42
C THR A 926 58.75 10.72 9.20
N TYR A 927 58.51 10.32 7.94
CA TYR A 927 57.70 9.14 7.64
C TYR A 927 58.32 7.85 8.18
N PHE A 928 59.63 7.64 8.02
CA PHE A 928 60.32 6.46 8.55
C PHE A 928 60.31 6.41 10.09
N GLU A 929 60.54 7.54 10.75
CA GLU A 929 60.41 7.68 12.21
C GLU A 929 59.00 7.32 12.68
N THR A 930 58.00 7.83 11.97
CA THR A 930 56.59 7.54 12.29
C THR A 930 56.28 6.05 12.10
N LEU A 931 56.77 5.43 11.03
CA LEU A 931 56.65 3.99 10.83
C LEU A 931 57.27 3.18 11.98
N VAL A 932 58.47 3.54 12.46
CA VAL A 932 59.08 2.87 13.63
C VAL A 932 58.17 2.97 14.85
N ASN A 933 57.69 4.18 15.16
CA ASN A 933 56.82 4.41 16.30
C ASN A 933 55.54 3.56 16.24
N PHE A 934 54.94 3.42 15.04
CA PHE A 934 53.76 2.57 14.84
C PHE A 934 54.08 1.07 14.91
N ILE A 935 55.24 0.62 14.41
CA ILE A 935 55.69 -0.78 14.52
C ILE A 935 55.92 -1.17 15.99
N GLU A 936 56.46 -0.26 16.79
CA GLU A 936 56.78 -0.48 18.20
C GLU A 936 55.62 -0.23 19.16
N GLY A 937 54.65 0.60 18.75
CA GLY A 937 53.47 0.93 19.55
C GLY A 937 52.36 -0.11 19.50
N ASN A 938 51.26 0.19 20.19
CA ASN A 938 50.10 -0.71 20.38
C ASN A 938 49.33 -1.04 19.08
N TYR A 939 49.68 -0.42 17.96
CA TYR A 939 49.07 -0.62 16.64
C TYR A 939 50.03 -1.27 15.62
N GLY A 940 51.14 -1.86 16.09
CA GLY A 940 52.10 -2.61 15.27
C GLY A 940 52.78 -3.78 15.98
N SER A 941 53.55 -4.55 15.18
CA SER A 941 54.35 -5.79 15.42
C SER A 941 53.87 -6.90 16.37
N SER A 942 53.19 -6.64 17.49
CA SER A 942 52.73 -7.67 18.44
C SER A 942 51.56 -8.52 17.93
N SER A 943 50.84 -8.08 16.90
CA SER A 943 49.62 -8.73 16.36
C SER A 943 49.80 -9.44 15.01
N VAL A 944 50.87 -9.18 14.25
CA VAL A 944 50.97 -9.62 12.84
C VAL A 944 52.34 -10.20 12.44
N LEU A 945 53.43 -9.76 13.07
CA LEU A 945 54.78 -10.27 12.79
C LEU A 945 55.09 -11.44 13.72
N GLY A 946 54.46 -12.60 13.48
CA GLY A 946 54.64 -13.79 14.30
C GLY A 946 56.10 -14.25 14.38
N GLY A 947 56.82 -13.84 15.43
CA GLY A 947 58.13 -14.36 15.82
C GLY A 947 59.26 -14.30 14.77
N SER A 948 59.09 -13.56 13.66
CA SER A 948 60.12 -13.43 12.61
C SER A 948 61.40 -12.79 13.17
N GLU A 949 62.57 -13.34 12.82
CA GLU A 949 63.88 -12.82 13.21
C GLU A 949 64.03 -11.35 12.76
N LYS A 950 63.68 -10.40 13.62
CA LYS A 950 63.94 -8.96 13.42
C LYS A 950 65.45 -8.81 13.25
N GLY A 951 65.88 -8.61 12.01
CA GLY A 951 67.29 -8.36 11.68
C GLY A 951 67.77 -7.04 12.28
N GLU A 952 69.01 -6.64 11.96
CA GLU A 952 69.52 -5.35 12.42
C GLU A 952 68.72 -4.20 11.78
N ARG A 953 68.31 -3.24 12.60
CA ARG A 953 67.60 -2.04 12.12
C ARG A 953 68.56 -1.14 11.36
N LEU A 954 68.12 -0.68 10.20
CA LEU A 954 68.86 0.27 9.40
C LEU A 954 68.66 1.68 9.97
N SER A 955 69.68 2.52 9.88
CA SER A 955 69.55 3.94 10.20
C SER A 955 68.66 4.65 9.18
N TYR A 956 68.00 5.75 9.56
CA TYR A 956 67.11 6.49 8.65
C TYR A 956 67.83 6.99 7.39
N ASP A 957 69.11 7.36 7.50
CA ASP A 957 69.93 7.72 6.34
C ASP A 957 70.20 6.53 5.40
N GLU A 958 70.33 5.31 5.92
CA GLU A 958 70.46 4.10 5.10
C GLU A 958 69.16 3.75 4.38
N ILE A 959 68.03 3.89 5.07
CA ILE A 959 66.70 3.71 4.47
C ILE A 959 66.48 4.75 3.37
N TRP A 960 66.82 6.01 3.62
CA TRP A 960 66.76 7.08 2.63
C TRP A 960 67.65 6.79 1.41
N LYS A 961 68.90 6.35 1.64
CA LYS A 961 69.82 5.95 0.54
C LYS A 961 69.22 4.85 -0.32
N LYS A 962 68.55 3.86 0.28
CA LYS A 962 67.85 2.80 -0.45
C LYS A 962 66.66 3.33 -1.23
N PHE A 963 65.83 4.19 -0.64
CA PHE A 963 64.72 4.84 -1.34
C PHE A 963 65.22 5.60 -2.59
N VAL A 964 66.25 6.45 -2.42
CA VAL A 964 66.89 7.19 -3.52
C VAL A 964 67.45 6.25 -4.59
N ALA A 965 68.11 5.16 -4.19
CA ALA A 965 68.65 4.17 -5.14
C ALA A 965 67.54 3.52 -5.99
N ARG A 966 66.36 3.26 -5.42
CA ARG A 966 65.21 2.68 -6.12
C ARG A 966 64.56 3.68 -7.07
N ILE A 967 64.38 4.94 -6.65
CA ILE A 967 63.91 6.01 -7.53
C ILE A 967 64.86 6.21 -8.72
N ASN A 968 66.17 6.24 -8.46
CA ASN A 968 67.17 6.31 -9.55
C ASN A 968 67.12 5.08 -10.46
N SER A 969 66.82 3.90 -9.93
CA SER A 969 66.67 2.69 -10.74
C SER A 969 65.42 2.75 -11.62
N LEU A 970 64.29 3.25 -11.10
CA LEU A 970 63.07 3.50 -11.88
C LEU A 970 63.33 4.47 -13.03
N VAL A 971 63.99 5.61 -12.77
CA VAL A 971 64.35 6.59 -13.79
C VAL A 971 65.33 6.00 -14.81
N LYS A 972 66.32 5.23 -14.35
CA LYS A 972 67.30 4.61 -15.26
C LYS A 972 66.65 3.60 -16.22
N ILE A 973 65.60 2.89 -15.81
CA ILE A 973 64.87 1.97 -16.69
C ILE A 973 64.24 2.73 -17.87
N THR A 974 63.74 3.95 -17.65
CA THR A 974 63.15 4.75 -18.74
C THR A 974 64.21 5.36 -19.68
N GLU A 975 65.45 5.50 -19.20
CA GLU A 975 66.60 5.95 -20.02
C GLU A 975 67.16 4.85 -20.94
N LEU A 976 66.79 3.57 -20.76
CA LEU A 976 67.23 2.45 -21.60
C LEU A 976 66.56 2.42 -23.00
N ASN A 977 65.91 3.51 -23.37
CA ASN A 977 65.08 3.64 -24.55
C ASN A 977 65.91 4.15 -25.76
N SER A 978 66.38 3.27 -26.66
CA SER A 978 66.37 3.46 -28.13
C SER A 978 67.30 2.54 -28.97
N ASN A 979 66.71 1.97 -30.03
CA ASN A 979 67.25 1.59 -31.35
C ASN A 979 68.48 0.69 -31.56
N LYS A 980 69.14 0.15 -30.53
CA LYS A 980 70.08 -0.98 -30.67
C LYS A 980 70.11 -1.85 -29.40
N ALA A 981 69.16 -2.77 -29.25
CA ALA A 981 69.23 -3.81 -28.23
C ALA A 981 69.75 -5.11 -28.86
N ASP A 982 71.03 -5.43 -28.69
CA ASP A 982 71.65 -6.66 -29.21
C ASP A 982 71.75 -7.76 -28.14
N GLY A 983 71.60 -7.42 -26.85
CA GLY A 983 71.65 -8.35 -25.71
C GLY A 983 70.33 -8.51 -24.91
N ASP A 984 70.17 -9.65 -24.24
CA ASP A 984 68.98 -9.95 -23.40
C ASP A 984 68.80 -8.97 -22.23
N ALA A 985 69.87 -8.33 -21.74
CA ALA A 985 69.80 -7.29 -20.71
C ALA A 985 69.20 -5.96 -21.22
N GLU A 986 69.46 -5.60 -22.48
CA GLU A 986 68.91 -4.39 -23.11
C GLU A 986 67.45 -4.61 -23.51
N LYS A 987 67.10 -5.84 -23.94
CA LYS A 987 65.71 -6.24 -24.23
C LYS A 987 64.81 -6.18 -23.00
N LEU A 988 65.33 -6.54 -21.81
CA LEU A 988 64.58 -6.38 -20.56
C LEU A 988 64.24 -4.90 -20.30
N GLY A 989 65.21 -4.00 -20.47
CA GLY A 989 65.00 -2.56 -20.29
C GLY A 989 63.92 -2.00 -21.21
N VAL A 990 63.92 -2.39 -22.48
CA VAL A 990 62.88 -2.00 -23.45
C VAL A 990 61.52 -2.56 -23.05
N TYR A 991 61.43 -3.86 -22.73
CA TYR A 991 60.18 -4.52 -22.30
C TYR A 991 59.57 -3.85 -21.04
N LEU A 992 60.41 -3.51 -20.07
CA LEU A 992 59.98 -2.79 -18.86
C LEU A 992 59.55 -1.35 -19.17
N ASN A 993 60.26 -0.64 -20.04
CA ASN A 993 59.89 0.72 -20.40
C ASN A 993 58.59 0.80 -21.23
N GLU A 994 58.38 -0.12 -22.19
CA GLU A 994 57.14 -0.21 -22.98
C GLU A 994 55.92 -0.44 -22.08
N GLY A 995 56.06 -1.27 -21.04
CA GLY A 995 54.97 -1.49 -20.09
C GLY A 995 54.66 -0.28 -19.21
N LEU A 996 55.64 0.58 -18.89
CA LEU A 996 55.40 1.84 -18.17
C LEU A 996 54.57 2.81 -19.01
N ALA A 997 54.71 2.75 -20.34
CA ALA A 997 53.96 3.59 -21.28
C ALA A 997 52.52 3.10 -21.53
N LYS A 998 52.12 1.89 -21.06
CA LYS A 998 50.75 1.37 -21.23
C LYS A 998 49.69 2.21 -20.52
N GLN A 999 50.02 2.85 -19.40
CA GLN A 999 49.11 3.75 -18.68
C GLN A 999 49.86 5.00 -18.17
N ASP A 1000 49.24 6.16 -18.29
CA ASP A 1000 49.82 7.48 -17.99
C ASP A 1000 50.14 7.75 -16.50
N PHE A 1001 49.91 6.78 -15.62
CA PHE A 1001 50.13 6.90 -14.17
C PHE A 1001 50.98 5.77 -13.56
N MET A 1002 51.58 4.90 -14.40
CA MET A 1002 52.38 3.77 -13.90
C MET A 1002 53.61 4.23 -13.11
N VAL A 1003 54.27 5.31 -13.54
CA VAL A 1003 55.43 5.86 -12.83
C VAL A 1003 55.05 6.31 -11.43
N GLU A 1004 53.91 6.97 -11.28
CA GLU A 1004 53.36 7.40 -10.01
C GLU A 1004 52.96 6.19 -9.16
N LEU A 1005 52.34 5.16 -9.75
CA LEU A 1005 51.98 3.93 -9.05
C LEU A 1005 53.22 3.20 -8.48
N PHE A 1006 54.29 3.06 -9.26
CA PHE A 1006 55.57 2.51 -8.77
C PHE A 1006 56.23 3.44 -7.75
N THR A 1007 56.20 4.75 -7.94
CA THR A 1007 56.73 5.72 -6.98
C THR A 1007 56.05 5.57 -5.62
N GLY A 1008 54.71 5.48 -5.61
CA GLY A 1008 53.94 5.22 -4.40
C GLY A 1008 54.29 3.88 -3.77
N PHE A 1009 54.46 2.82 -4.57
CA PHE A 1009 54.88 1.52 -4.05
C PHE A 1009 56.30 1.54 -3.46
N ILE A 1010 57.24 2.28 -4.06
CA ILE A 1010 58.61 2.43 -3.54
C ILE A 1010 58.59 3.11 -2.16
N MET A 1011 57.67 4.07 -1.94
CA MET A 1011 57.45 4.65 -0.60
C MET A 1011 56.95 3.59 0.38
N LEU A 1012 55.91 2.85 0.01
CA LEU A 1012 55.33 1.79 0.86
C LEU A 1012 56.33 0.67 1.16
N TYR A 1013 57.19 0.33 0.20
CA TYR A 1013 58.23 -0.67 0.37
C TYR A 1013 59.26 -0.28 1.44
N SER A 1014 59.36 1.01 1.80
CA SER A 1014 60.20 1.46 2.92
C SER A 1014 59.75 0.85 4.26
N VAL A 1015 58.48 0.41 4.39
CA VAL A 1015 58.01 -0.40 5.53
C VAL A 1015 58.92 -1.61 5.75
N ARG A 1016 59.34 -2.28 4.67
CA ARG A 1016 60.27 -3.41 4.72
C ARG A 1016 61.62 -3.03 5.35
N ASP A 1017 62.19 -1.91 4.91
CA ASP A 1017 63.49 -1.45 5.38
C ASP A 1017 63.45 -1.00 6.84
N VAL A 1018 62.32 -0.46 7.29
CA VAL A 1018 62.11 -0.06 8.69
C VAL A 1018 61.98 -1.29 9.61
N ILE A 1019 61.34 -2.38 9.16
CA ILE A 1019 61.27 -3.64 9.93
C ILE A 1019 62.68 -4.20 10.18
N GLY A 1020 63.54 -4.20 9.15
CA GLY A 1020 64.95 -4.59 9.24
C GLY A 1020 65.44 -5.42 8.05
N ASN A 1021 66.74 -5.69 8.01
CA ASN A 1021 67.41 -6.32 6.85
C ASN A 1021 67.01 -7.79 6.56
N LYS A 1022 66.24 -8.43 7.44
CA LYS A 1022 65.71 -9.80 7.27
C LYS A 1022 64.20 -9.85 6.98
N ALA A 1023 63.51 -8.71 6.87
CA ALA A 1023 62.07 -8.66 6.62
C ALA A 1023 61.71 -9.28 5.27
N SER A 1024 60.66 -10.11 5.23
CA SER A 1024 60.11 -10.68 4.00
C SER A 1024 59.13 -9.71 3.31
N ALA A 1025 58.83 -9.98 2.04
CA ALA A 1025 57.75 -9.26 1.35
C ALA A 1025 56.38 -9.51 2.01
N THR A 1026 56.16 -10.70 2.59
CA THR A 1026 54.92 -11.03 3.32
C THR A 1026 54.76 -10.19 4.59
N ASP A 1027 55.83 -10.01 5.37
CA ASP A 1027 55.81 -9.13 6.55
C ASP A 1027 55.41 -7.69 6.18
N THR A 1028 55.95 -7.22 5.06
CA THR A 1028 55.71 -5.89 4.51
C THR A 1028 54.25 -5.76 4.03
N LYS A 1029 53.77 -6.73 3.25
CA LYS A 1029 52.38 -6.81 2.76
C LYS A 1029 51.38 -6.80 3.92
N ASN A 1030 51.65 -7.57 4.97
CA ASN A 1030 50.75 -7.67 6.11
C ASN A 1030 50.61 -6.34 6.86
N LEU A 1031 51.71 -5.60 7.08
CA LEU A 1031 51.64 -4.28 7.71
C LEU A 1031 51.01 -3.22 6.79
N ILE A 1032 51.31 -3.22 5.48
CA ILE A 1032 50.67 -2.31 4.53
C ILE A 1032 49.16 -2.53 4.51
N ASN A 1033 48.70 -3.79 4.50
CA ASN A 1033 47.28 -4.12 4.54
C ASN A 1033 46.63 -3.76 5.89
N LEU A 1034 47.29 -4.06 7.02
CA LEU A 1034 46.81 -3.72 8.37
C LEU A 1034 46.52 -2.21 8.48
N TRP A 1035 47.46 -1.39 8.04
CA TRP A 1035 47.34 0.07 8.08
C TRP A 1035 46.68 0.66 6.84
N CYS A 1036 46.28 -0.14 5.86
CA CYS A 1036 45.67 0.30 4.61
C CYS A 1036 46.46 1.43 3.90
N LEU A 1037 47.80 1.36 3.94
CA LEU A 1037 48.64 2.39 3.33
C LEU A 1037 48.52 2.38 1.80
N ASP A 1038 48.25 1.22 1.21
CA ASP A 1038 47.96 1.08 -0.22
C ASP A 1038 46.72 1.88 -0.63
N ARG A 1039 45.66 1.85 0.19
CA ARG A 1039 44.48 2.71 0.00
C ARG A 1039 44.87 4.18 0.09
N LYS A 1040 45.63 4.58 1.11
CA LYS A 1040 45.97 5.99 1.30
C LYS A 1040 46.77 6.57 0.13
N ILE A 1041 47.70 5.81 -0.44
CA ILE A 1041 48.41 6.21 -1.67
C ILE A 1041 47.43 6.37 -2.84
N ARG A 1042 46.47 5.45 -3.03
CA ARG A 1042 45.46 5.60 -4.08
C ARG A 1042 44.63 6.86 -3.89
N ASP A 1043 44.18 7.15 -2.67
CA ASP A 1043 43.42 8.36 -2.34
C ASP A 1043 44.22 9.62 -2.73
N ILE A 1044 45.51 9.67 -2.39
CA ILE A 1044 46.43 10.77 -2.75
C ILE A 1044 46.56 10.92 -4.29
N LEU A 1045 46.75 9.81 -5.02
CA LEU A 1045 46.86 9.85 -6.48
C LEU A 1045 45.56 10.33 -7.13
N VAL A 1046 44.40 9.93 -6.60
CA VAL A 1046 43.09 10.41 -7.07
C VAL A 1046 42.93 11.91 -6.79
N GLU A 1047 43.36 12.42 -5.64
CA GLU A 1047 43.42 13.86 -5.35
C GLU A 1047 44.36 14.62 -6.30
N PHE A 1048 45.38 13.93 -6.84
CA PHE A 1048 46.26 14.47 -7.88
C PHE A 1048 45.68 14.37 -9.30
N GLY A 1049 44.43 13.91 -9.43
CA GLY A 1049 43.71 13.82 -10.70
C GLY A 1049 43.95 12.53 -11.48
N LYS A 1050 44.52 11.50 -10.84
CA LYS A 1050 44.72 10.18 -11.48
C LYS A 1050 43.44 9.32 -11.40
N PRO A 1051 43.17 8.45 -12.37
CA PRO A 1051 41.93 7.68 -12.43
C PRO A 1051 41.87 6.64 -11.29
N SER A 1052 40.76 6.58 -10.56
CA SER A 1052 40.57 5.57 -9.50
C SER A 1052 40.35 4.16 -10.05
N LYS A 1053 39.83 4.05 -11.28
CA LYS A 1053 39.52 2.79 -11.95
C LYS A 1053 40.81 1.97 -12.11
N ASP A 1054 40.74 0.69 -11.73
CA ASP A 1054 41.80 -0.32 -11.82
C ASP A 1054 43.01 -0.18 -10.87
N MET A 1055 43.19 0.97 -10.17
CA MET A 1055 44.31 1.14 -9.22
C MET A 1055 44.31 0.13 -8.06
N TYR A 1056 43.14 -0.31 -7.58
CA TYR A 1056 43.06 -1.32 -6.53
C TYR A 1056 43.76 -2.62 -6.96
N THR A 1057 43.41 -3.14 -8.14
CA THR A 1057 43.99 -4.36 -8.69
C THR A 1057 45.49 -4.20 -8.96
N SER A 1058 45.91 -3.05 -9.48
CA SER A 1058 47.34 -2.76 -9.71
C SER A 1058 48.14 -2.74 -8.40
N PHE A 1059 47.63 -2.11 -7.34
CA PHE A 1059 48.30 -2.12 -6.03
C PHE A 1059 48.32 -3.52 -5.39
N LYS A 1060 47.27 -4.32 -5.54
CA LYS A 1060 47.30 -5.72 -5.08
C LYS A 1060 48.31 -6.55 -5.88
N THR A 1061 48.39 -6.34 -7.18
CA THR A 1061 49.39 -6.99 -8.04
C THR A 1061 50.82 -6.63 -7.62
N LEU A 1062 51.10 -5.34 -7.36
CA LEU A 1062 52.40 -4.90 -6.80
C LEU A 1062 52.73 -5.58 -5.46
N LEU A 1063 51.75 -5.65 -4.55
CA LEU A 1063 51.94 -6.28 -3.24
C LEU A 1063 52.22 -7.79 -3.33
N GLU A 1064 51.49 -8.52 -4.19
CA GLU A 1064 51.72 -9.95 -4.39
C GLU A 1064 53.08 -10.22 -5.05
N THR A 1065 53.40 -9.46 -6.10
CA THR A 1065 54.61 -9.69 -6.91
C THR A 1065 55.89 -9.17 -6.25
N ALA A 1066 55.79 -8.33 -5.22
CA ALA A 1066 56.94 -7.92 -4.41
C ALA A 1066 57.67 -9.10 -3.74
N GLN A 1067 56.98 -10.25 -3.55
CA GLN A 1067 57.58 -11.50 -3.09
C GLN A 1067 58.70 -11.99 -4.00
N PHE A 1068 58.70 -11.60 -5.28
CA PHE A 1068 59.76 -12.00 -6.20
C PHE A 1068 61.13 -11.47 -5.73
N CYS A 1069 61.13 -10.33 -5.03
CA CYS A 1069 62.33 -9.70 -4.50
C CYS A 1069 62.98 -10.50 -3.36
N ASP A 1070 62.29 -11.51 -2.80
CA ASP A 1070 62.83 -12.42 -1.79
C ASP A 1070 63.67 -13.55 -2.41
N TYR A 1071 63.53 -13.79 -3.72
CA TYR A 1071 64.31 -14.79 -4.43
C TYR A 1071 65.68 -14.26 -4.86
N LYS A 1072 66.70 -15.12 -4.74
CA LYS A 1072 68.04 -14.83 -5.25
C LYS A 1072 68.24 -15.50 -6.60
N ILE A 1073 68.42 -14.72 -7.66
CA ILE A 1073 68.69 -15.26 -8.99
C ILE A 1073 70.17 -15.60 -9.20
N THR A 1074 70.42 -16.74 -9.82
CA THR A 1074 71.74 -17.22 -10.28
C THR A 1074 71.56 -18.01 -11.57
N SER A 1075 72.63 -18.21 -12.34
CA SER A 1075 72.56 -19.01 -13.57
C SER A 1075 72.13 -20.48 -13.37
N LYS A 1076 72.11 -20.99 -12.14
CA LYS A 1076 71.76 -22.39 -11.81
C LYS A 1076 70.32 -22.60 -11.34
N ASN A 1077 69.56 -21.53 -11.06
CA ASN A 1077 68.23 -21.63 -10.46
C ASN A 1077 67.15 -20.83 -11.20
N VAL A 1078 67.37 -20.47 -12.47
CA VAL A 1078 66.40 -19.75 -13.31
C VAL A 1078 65.09 -20.54 -13.44
N GLU A 1079 65.15 -21.85 -13.73
CA GLU A 1079 63.96 -22.72 -13.81
C GLU A 1079 63.24 -22.83 -12.46
N LYS A 1080 63.99 -22.95 -11.37
CA LYS A 1080 63.42 -22.99 -10.02
C LYS A 1080 62.71 -21.68 -9.67
N MET A 1081 63.32 -20.54 -9.99
CA MET A 1081 62.71 -19.23 -9.74
C MET A 1081 61.45 -19.02 -10.58
N ALA A 1082 61.43 -19.51 -11.83
CA ALA A 1082 60.23 -19.49 -12.67
C ALA A 1082 59.08 -20.28 -12.05
N PHE A 1083 59.36 -21.49 -11.53
CA PHE A 1083 58.39 -22.29 -10.79
C PHE A 1083 57.91 -21.59 -9.52
N ASP A 1084 58.85 -21.15 -8.65
CA ASP A 1084 58.53 -20.54 -7.36
C ASP A 1084 57.66 -19.27 -7.53
N ILE A 1085 57.91 -18.47 -8.58
CA ILE A 1085 57.10 -17.27 -8.93
C ILE A 1085 55.65 -17.66 -9.26
N VAL A 1086 55.45 -18.61 -10.16
CA VAL A 1086 54.10 -18.99 -10.59
C VAL A 1086 53.35 -19.72 -9.48
N ASP A 1087 54.04 -20.60 -8.74
CA ASP A 1087 53.47 -21.31 -7.58
C ASP A 1087 52.97 -20.32 -6.52
N THR A 1088 53.75 -19.27 -6.25
CA THR A 1088 53.38 -18.22 -5.30
C THR A 1088 52.16 -17.41 -5.76
N LEU A 1089 52.06 -17.08 -7.05
CA LEU A 1089 50.91 -16.34 -7.57
C LEU A 1089 49.63 -17.18 -7.63
N VAL A 1090 49.74 -18.45 -8.05
CA VAL A 1090 48.58 -19.37 -8.17
C VAL A 1090 48.03 -19.73 -6.79
N ASN A 1091 48.91 -19.95 -5.80
CA ASN A 1091 48.50 -20.31 -4.44
C ASN A 1091 48.29 -19.11 -3.52
N SER A 1092 48.33 -17.88 -4.04
CA SER A 1092 48.06 -16.68 -3.25
C SER A 1092 46.57 -16.58 -2.89
N ASP A 1093 46.26 -16.14 -1.67
CA ASP A 1093 44.91 -15.77 -1.25
C ASP A 1093 44.29 -14.67 -2.16
N MET A 1094 45.12 -13.93 -2.91
CA MET A 1094 44.71 -12.90 -3.86
C MET A 1094 44.75 -13.36 -5.31
N ALA A 1095 44.91 -14.66 -5.59
CA ALA A 1095 45.00 -15.20 -6.96
C ALA A 1095 43.78 -14.81 -7.81
N SER A 1096 42.57 -14.77 -7.26
CA SER A 1096 41.36 -14.38 -8.01
C SER A 1096 41.42 -12.91 -8.46
N THR A 1097 41.93 -12.03 -7.60
CA THR A 1097 42.10 -10.60 -7.91
C THR A 1097 43.24 -10.39 -8.91
N VAL A 1098 44.40 -11.01 -8.66
CA VAL A 1098 45.62 -10.76 -9.44
C VAL A 1098 45.66 -11.54 -10.75
N LEU A 1099 45.28 -12.82 -10.74
CA LEU A 1099 45.32 -13.70 -11.92
C LEU A 1099 43.96 -13.91 -12.58
N GLY A 1100 42.86 -13.48 -11.95
CA GLY A 1100 41.52 -13.75 -12.47
C GLY A 1100 41.13 -15.23 -12.40
N VAL A 1101 41.66 -15.97 -11.44
CA VAL A 1101 41.42 -17.42 -11.39
C VAL A 1101 39.96 -17.76 -11.11
N ASN A 1102 39.43 -18.76 -11.81
CA ASN A 1102 38.07 -19.26 -11.64
C ASN A 1102 38.02 -20.78 -11.80
N MET A 1103 37.12 -21.42 -11.06
CA MET A 1103 36.86 -22.85 -11.14
C MET A 1103 35.76 -23.13 -12.16
N TYR A 1104 36.08 -23.91 -13.19
CA TYR A 1104 35.12 -24.39 -14.18
C TYR A 1104 35.39 -25.87 -14.49
N ASP A 1105 34.37 -26.72 -14.38
CA ASP A 1105 34.48 -28.18 -14.50
C ASP A 1105 35.57 -28.81 -13.64
N SER A 1106 35.71 -28.34 -12.39
CA SER A 1106 36.74 -28.79 -11.44
C SER A 1106 38.18 -28.51 -11.89
N VAL A 1107 38.40 -27.62 -12.87
CA VAL A 1107 39.72 -27.17 -13.32
C VAL A 1107 39.90 -25.69 -12.94
N LEU A 1108 41.07 -25.35 -12.42
CA LEU A 1108 41.45 -23.98 -12.10
C LEU A 1108 42.04 -23.29 -13.34
N TRP A 1109 41.31 -22.32 -13.87
CA TRP A 1109 41.72 -21.49 -15.01
C TRP A 1109 42.28 -20.17 -14.53
N TYR A 1110 43.25 -19.59 -15.25
CA TYR A 1110 43.73 -18.22 -15.03
C TYR A 1110 43.53 -17.36 -16.28
N ASN A 1111 43.47 -16.03 -16.12
CA ASN A 1111 43.40 -15.11 -17.25
C ASN A 1111 44.82 -14.80 -17.77
N LYS A 1112 45.02 -14.97 -19.09
CA LYS A 1112 46.33 -14.76 -19.75
C LYS A 1112 46.86 -13.36 -19.47
N GLU A 1113 46.10 -12.34 -19.84
CA GLU A 1113 46.54 -10.94 -19.78
C GLU A 1113 46.93 -10.53 -18.35
N ARG A 1114 46.17 -10.99 -17.35
CA ARG A 1114 46.45 -10.74 -15.92
C ARG A 1114 47.73 -11.41 -15.43
N LEU A 1115 48.04 -12.62 -15.89
CA LEU A 1115 49.32 -13.26 -15.56
C LEU A 1115 50.49 -12.54 -16.22
N GLU A 1116 50.35 -12.10 -17.47
CA GLU A 1116 51.37 -11.29 -18.17
C GLU A 1116 51.64 -9.97 -17.42
N ASP A 1117 50.58 -9.27 -16.99
CA ASP A 1117 50.69 -8.03 -16.24
C ASP A 1117 51.30 -8.25 -14.84
N ALA A 1118 50.95 -9.33 -14.15
CA ALA A 1118 51.56 -9.70 -12.87
C ALA A 1118 53.05 -10.03 -13.02
N LEU A 1119 53.42 -10.77 -14.06
CA LEU A 1119 54.81 -11.10 -14.36
C LEU A 1119 55.62 -9.84 -14.69
N TRP A 1120 55.10 -9.00 -15.59
CA TRP A 1120 55.73 -7.72 -15.92
C TRP A 1120 55.93 -6.84 -14.69
N THR A 1121 54.90 -6.74 -13.84
CA THR A 1121 54.94 -5.93 -12.60
C THR A 1121 56.00 -6.47 -11.64
N GLY A 1122 56.02 -7.79 -11.42
CA GLY A 1122 57.01 -8.41 -10.54
C GLY A 1122 58.44 -8.30 -11.06
N THR A 1123 58.63 -8.43 -12.37
CA THR A 1123 59.94 -8.24 -13.01
C THR A 1123 60.40 -6.80 -12.92
N MET A 1124 59.50 -5.83 -13.06
CA MET A 1124 59.79 -4.41 -12.79
C MET A 1124 60.26 -4.21 -11.34
N LEU A 1125 59.52 -4.72 -10.36
CA LEU A 1125 59.90 -4.61 -8.94
C LEU A 1125 61.23 -5.29 -8.64
N TYR A 1126 61.46 -6.49 -9.17
CA TYR A 1126 62.72 -7.22 -9.01
C TYR A 1126 63.90 -6.41 -9.58
N THR A 1127 63.69 -5.76 -10.72
CA THR A 1127 64.69 -4.92 -11.40
C THR A 1127 65.01 -3.65 -10.60
N ILE A 1128 64.00 -3.01 -10.01
CA ILE A 1128 64.16 -1.79 -9.20
C ILE A 1128 64.78 -2.11 -7.82
N PHE A 1129 64.43 -3.24 -7.21
CA PHE A 1129 64.74 -3.52 -5.80
C PHE A 1129 65.92 -4.46 -5.57
N THR A 1130 66.17 -5.41 -6.47
CA THR A 1130 67.05 -6.55 -6.20
C THR A 1130 68.13 -6.75 -7.27
N ALA A 1131 67.78 -6.66 -8.55
CA ALA A 1131 68.68 -7.04 -9.64
C ALA A 1131 69.80 -6.02 -9.88
N LYS A 1132 71.03 -6.52 -10.11
CA LYS A 1132 72.11 -5.71 -10.68
C LYS A 1132 72.02 -5.74 -12.21
N PRO A 1133 72.63 -4.79 -12.93
CA PRO A 1133 72.67 -4.84 -14.40
C PRO A 1133 73.22 -6.15 -14.97
N ALA A 1134 74.10 -6.85 -14.24
CA ALA A 1134 74.63 -8.16 -14.64
C ALA A 1134 73.59 -9.30 -14.56
N ASP A 1135 72.51 -9.12 -13.79
CA ASP A 1135 71.46 -10.13 -13.57
C ASP A 1135 70.32 -10.01 -14.59
N TYR A 1136 70.24 -8.91 -15.36
CA TYR A 1136 69.10 -8.62 -16.25
C TYR A 1136 68.86 -9.71 -17.30
N ALA A 1137 69.93 -10.29 -17.86
CA ALA A 1137 69.80 -11.39 -18.81
C ALA A 1137 69.19 -12.65 -18.17
N LEU A 1138 69.48 -12.92 -16.89
CA LEU A 1138 68.89 -14.04 -16.16
C LEU A 1138 67.42 -13.77 -15.81
N VAL A 1139 67.11 -12.54 -15.39
CA VAL A 1139 65.73 -12.10 -15.07
C VAL A 1139 64.84 -12.21 -16.31
N TYR A 1140 65.29 -11.71 -17.46
CA TYR A 1140 64.56 -11.86 -18.73
C TYR A 1140 64.45 -13.32 -19.18
N GLY A 1141 65.42 -14.15 -18.80
CA GLY A 1141 65.37 -15.60 -19.01
C GLY A 1141 64.25 -16.28 -18.22
N VAL A 1142 63.94 -15.83 -17.00
CA VAL A 1142 62.80 -16.31 -16.20
C VAL A 1142 61.48 -15.98 -16.91
N ASP A 1143 61.29 -14.73 -17.33
CA ASP A 1143 60.08 -14.30 -18.03
C ASP A 1143 59.83 -15.12 -19.30
N LYS A 1144 60.87 -15.33 -20.13
CA LYS A 1144 60.76 -16.15 -21.34
C LYS A 1144 60.35 -17.60 -21.06
N LEU A 1145 60.78 -18.19 -19.94
CA LEU A 1145 60.38 -19.54 -19.55
C LEU A 1145 58.91 -19.58 -19.16
N ILE A 1146 58.45 -18.61 -18.37
CA ILE A 1146 57.05 -18.51 -17.94
C ILE A 1146 56.14 -18.25 -19.14
N PHE A 1147 56.49 -17.33 -20.05
CA PHE A 1147 55.70 -17.07 -21.25
C PHE A 1147 55.53 -18.31 -22.14
N ARG A 1148 56.59 -19.09 -22.33
CA ARG A 1148 56.50 -20.36 -23.10
C ARG A 1148 55.58 -21.37 -22.42
N ALA A 1149 55.77 -21.57 -21.12
CA ALA A 1149 54.94 -22.50 -20.35
C ALA A 1149 53.46 -22.04 -20.28
N MET A 1150 53.21 -20.74 -20.29
CA MET A 1150 51.88 -20.14 -20.29
C MET A 1150 51.11 -20.44 -21.57
N ASP A 1151 51.73 -20.34 -22.74
CA ASP A 1151 51.08 -20.70 -24.01
C ASP A 1151 50.84 -22.22 -24.11
N ASP A 1152 51.77 -23.04 -23.59
CA ASP A 1152 51.67 -24.51 -23.60
C ASP A 1152 50.66 -25.07 -22.58
N SER A 1153 50.31 -24.31 -21.54
CA SER A 1153 49.39 -24.73 -20.48
C SER A 1153 47.91 -24.66 -20.87
N GLU A 1154 47.57 -24.06 -22.01
CA GLU A 1154 46.18 -23.71 -22.38
C GLU A 1154 45.44 -22.94 -21.26
N PHE A 1155 46.16 -22.13 -20.49
CA PHE A 1155 45.62 -21.30 -19.40
C PHE A 1155 45.08 -22.08 -18.18
N LYS A 1156 45.48 -23.35 -18.02
CA LYS A 1156 45.17 -24.19 -16.87
C LYS A 1156 46.28 -24.05 -15.83
N ALA A 1157 45.94 -23.64 -14.61
CA ALA A 1157 46.92 -23.31 -13.57
C ALA A 1157 47.79 -24.52 -13.16
N GLU A 1158 47.17 -25.70 -13.01
CA GLU A 1158 47.89 -26.93 -12.66
C GLU A 1158 48.88 -27.37 -13.76
N LYS A 1159 48.45 -27.32 -15.03
CA LYS A 1159 49.31 -27.65 -16.19
C LYS A 1159 50.48 -26.67 -16.31
N LEU A 1160 50.26 -25.39 -16.01
CA LEU A 1160 51.33 -24.37 -15.98
C LEU A 1160 52.40 -24.71 -14.93
N LEU A 1161 51.99 -25.08 -13.72
CA LEU A 1161 52.91 -25.48 -12.65
C LEU A 1161 53.69 -26.75 -13.01
N GLU A 1162 53.05 -27.72 -13.65
CA GLU A 1162 53.72 -28.94 -14.13
C GLU A 1162 54.80 -28.65 -15.17
N LEU A 1163 54.53 -27.76 -16.13
CA LEU A 1163 55.47 -27.38 -17.19
C LEU A 1163 56.71 -26.65 -16.67
N LEU A 1164 56.57 -25.93 -15.54
CA LEU A 1164 57.66 -25.17 -14.92
C LEU A 1164 58.42 -25.97 -13.85
N LYS A 1165 57.94 -27.15 -13.45
CA LYS A 1165 58.52 -27.93 -12.35
C LYS A 1165 59.97 -28.32 -12.67
N PRO A 1166 60.96 -27.99 -11.80
CA PRO A 1166 62.36 -28.30 -12.07
C PRO A 1166 62.60 -29.81 -12.19
N ALA A 1167 63.38 -30.24 -13.19
CA ALA A 1167 63.76 -31.64 -13.32
C ALA A 1167 64.64 -32.08 -12.14
N GLU A 1168 64.18 -33.07 -11.35
CA GLU A 1168 65.00 -33.69 -10.30
C GLU A 1168 66.22 -34.38 -10.94
N LYS A 1169 67.37 -33.68 -10.97
CA LYS A 1169 68.65 -34.34 -11.27
C LYS A 1169 69.04 -35.22 -10.07
N ALA A 1170 68.80 -36.51 -10.24
CA ALA A 1170 69.29 -37.58 -9.38
C ALA A 1170 70.80 -37.43 -9.09
N ILE A 1171 71.14 -37.15 -7.83
CA ILE A 1171 72.49 -37.39 -7.29
C ILE A 1171 72.50 -38.83 -6.79
N LYS A 1172 73.07 -39.74 -7.60
CA LYS A 1172 73.48 -41.09 -7.16
C LYS A 1172 75.02 -41.18 -7.16
N ALA A 1173 75.52 -41.85 -6.11
CA ALA A 1173 76.90 -42.22 -5.75
C ALA A 1173 77.59 -41.25 -4.77
N LYS A 1174 78.06 -41.62 -3.57
CA LYS A 1174 78.25 -42.90 -2.87
C LYS A 1174 78.42 -42.57 -1.37
N SER A 1175 77.64 -43.17 -0.48
CA SER A 1175 78.18 -43.84 0.71
C SER A 1175 77.14 -44.80 1.30
N THR A 1176 77.66 -46.00 1.55
CA THR A 1176 77.07 -47.24 2.07
C THR A 1176 76.49 -47.15 3.49
N LYS A 1177 75.40 -47.92 3.71
CA LYS A 1177 74.95 -48.65 4.94
C LYS A 1177 74.73 -47.79 6.21
N ALA A 1178 73.61 -47.88 6.95
CA ALA A 1178 72.88 -49.09 7.36
C ALA A 1178 71.39 -48.83 7.72
N GLU A 1179 70.57 -49.85 7.43
CA GLU A 1179 69.32 -50.31 8.05
C GLU A 1179 68.95 -49.74 9.44
N LYS A 1180 67.67 -49.46 9.79
CA LYS A 1180 66.58 -50.44 9.97
C LYS A 1180 65.21 -49.77 10.25
N SER A 1181 64.15 -50.35 9.64
CA SER A 1181 62.79 -50.64 10.14
C SER A 1181 62.00 -49.57 10.94
N GLU A 1182 60.75 -49.21 10.64
CA GLU A 1182 59.55 -50.07 10.75
C GLU A 1182 58.29 -49.44 10.11
N LYS A 1183 57.32 -50.32 9.86
CA LYS A 1183 56.00 -50.12 9.22
C LYS A 1183 54.97 -49.40 10.13
N PRO A 1184 53.78 -49.02 9.59
CA PRO A 1184 52.92 -47.96 10.11
C PRO A 1184 51.87 -48.47 11.11
N ALA A 1185 51.42 -47.58 12.00
CA ALA A 1185 50.26 -47.84 12.85
C ALA A 1185 49.32 -46.62 12.91
N THR A 1186 48.14 -46.83 12.33
CA THR A 1186 46.86 -46.17 12.65
C THR A 1186 46.57 -46.13 14.15
N LYS A 1187 46.02 -45.02 14.67
CA LYS A 1187 44.85 -44.97 15.57
C LYS A 1187 44.55 -43.52 16.01
N LYS A 1188 43.33 -43.06 15.75
CA LYS A 1188 42.23 -42.88 16.73
C LYS A 1188 42.53 -41.85 17.82
N THR A 1189 41.86 -40.72 17.68
CA THR A 1189 41.48 -39.79 18.74
C THR A 1189 40.58 -40.49 19.77
N SER A 1190 40.94 -40.36 21.05
CA SER A 1190 40.00 -40.45 22.17
C SER A 1190 40.42 -39.47 23.25
N SER A 1191 39.43 -38.74 23.74
CA SER A 1191 39.44 -37.80 24.84
C SER A 1191 39.93 -38.42 26.17
N LYS A 1192 40.57 -37.60 27.03
CA LYS A 1192 40.06 -37.28 28.38
C LYS A 1192 41.00 -36.37 29.19
N ALA A 1193 40.36 -35.32 29.69
CA ALA A 1193 40.55 -34.50 30.89
C ALA A 1193 41.53 -34.94 32.00
N LYS A 1194 42.22 -33.92 32.55
CA LYS A 1194 42.37 -33.49 33.96
C LYS A 1194 43.71 -32.73 34.05
N LYS A 1195 43.80 -31.49 34.52
CA LYS A 1195 43.25 -30.88 35.73
C LYS A 1195 43.16 -29.37 35.55
#